data_AF-A0A6P2DGL9-F1
#
_entry.id   AF-A0A6P2DGL9-F1
#
_cell.length_a   1.000
_cell.length_b   1.000
_cell.length_c   1.000
_cell.angle_alpha   90.00
_cell.angle_beta   90.00
_cell.angle_gamma   90.00
#
_symmetry.space_group_name_H-M   'P 1'
#
loop_
_entity.id
_entity.type
_entity.pdbx_description
1 polymer ?
#
loop_
_entity_poly.entity_id
_entity_poly.type
_entity_poly.pdbx_seq_one_letter_code
_entity_poly.pdbx_strand_id
1 'polypeptide(L)'
;MAKAKVKFDAKDFLLRKGEILVMGVAGVSLVALLFWGVTKWASAEDPNKIASDLARKSEQVKTNIATGKPTEAELDAIKPAEFIIKRQNNTPARTNDFPVSGPIFDPTAQPSTKRDNPIVFNVGDYQIDLVSGAMPGYDIIYDGDEPMIAVLTTAVKSDLDKQKMKEAVAMLRANTRRGQENLNKIKNSAPKNNQPPGGPGFPPGGPGFPGGPGAPMMPGGGKAGGSMSGPYGMPGSGSGYNMNARRMDEGKVIKYVSLKDIDTAIEKGNHPALTVIPVRMVTIHAVVPYKTQLEEIRRALRLTSDAEARGWGPFYKGFEIQRRETRVLASGKEEAIQEWVELPKDVTSTEGNYKFEEKYIDVIDTRKVADHIDEGYFPYFLKPDMMLSMPLPLLAKDLNAKYPDITLKPILENIKKLEDKNTQKVGASEFAQKIGGNKTREGIEGMYGIKPNLAAGFGYDRENFGGGPRLQLPGTGKPGAPGPMGNPLPGPGGKPGVGIGSGARLPDGYDPYGSSAASDDVENYLLRFVDCDVKPGHTYEYRIRLRMHNPNYGQDPKAVINQEFVKEKYKTLYSKWVYLPTSIPVPNESFLYAYDTKTYREQTVAAYEGQRELLNRMQLKDNQAVVQVASWMEQVRADAGSKHEPVGAWVVTEIPVGRGEYIGRKQHIKLPLWSSESSQYQFREVADKVIPPKGGKEQPQPKGWLVDFSTKSILVDFEGGRVKGKSSVSFDDKGNVVPRTRTFEEEVATEMLIVRQDGKLVVRSSQVDEGDEKRKDVAAKWSDWLKAVETHKGAIGTPGAPGEFNPFDKK
;
A
#
# COMPACT_ATOMS: atom_id res chain seq x y z
N MET A 1 21.30 97.29 25.07
CA MET A 1 20.64 96.32 24.16
C MET A 1 21.34 94.98 24.30
N ALA A 2 20.64 93.94 24.74
CA ALA A 2 21.13 92.56 24.70
C ALA A 2 19.92 91.60 24.63
N LYS A 3 19.84 90.78 23.57
CA LYS A 3 18.84 89.71 23.41
C LYS A 3 19.37 88.42 24.02
N ALA A 4 18.58 87.81 24.91
CA ALA A 4 18.86 86.51 25.52
C ALA A 4 18.55 85.35 24.54
N LYS A 5 19.46 84.37 24.49
CA LYS A 5 19.33 83.12 23.72
C LYS A 5 18.39 82.14 24.43
N VAL A 6 17.41 81.63 23.70
CA VAL A 6 16.51 80.55 24.14
C VAL A 6 17.28 79.22 24.11
N LYS A 7 17.28 78.48 25.23
CA LYS A 7 17.84 77.13 25.34
C LYS A 7 16.87 76.12 24.69
N PHE A 8 17.35 75.40 23.68
CA PHE A 8 16.63 74.30 23.04
C PHE A 8 16.65 73.06 23.95
N ASP A 9 15.48 72.58 24.37
CA ASP A 9 15.34 71.36 25.14
C ASP A 9 15.07 70.18 24.19
N ALA A 10 16.11 69.40 23.93
CA ALA A 10 16.06 68.27 22.99
C ALA A 10 15.06 67.17 23.41
N LYS A 11 14.70 67.08 24.71
CA LYS A 11 13.73 66.11 25.19
C LYS A 11 12.32 66.46 24.76
N ASP A 12 11.97 67.75 24.81
CA ASP A 12 10.64 68.22 24.45
C ASP A 12 10.41 68.16 22.92
N PHE A 13 11.48 68.34 22.15
CA PHE A 13 11.47 68.15 20.69
C PHE A 13 11.29 66.68 20.28
N LEU A 14 11.99 65.76 20.95
CA LEU A 14 11.85 64.31 20.71
C LEU A 14 10.49 63.77 21.17
N LEU A 15 9.87 64.34 22.21
CA LEU A 15 8.54 63.90 22.67
C LEU A 15 7.41 64.39 21.75
N ARG A 16 7.49 65.62 21.24
CA ARG A 16 6.42 66.17 20.35
C ARG A 16 6.56 65.76 18.88
N LYS A 17 7.77 65.48 18.40
CA LYS A 17 8.03 65.13 17.00
C LYS A 17 8.72 63.77 16.81
N GLY A 18 8.89 63.01 17.88
CA GLY A 18 9.53 61.69 17.85
C GLY A 18 8.81 60.69 16.97
N GLU A 19 7.49 60.76 16.86
CA GLU A 19 6.74 59.87 15.96
C GLU A 19 7.00 60.18 14.48
N ILE A 20 7.09 61.47 14.11
CA ILE A 20 7.49 61.89 12.76
C ILE A 20 8.96 61.54 12.50
N LEU A 21 9.82 61.66 13.52
CA LEU A 21 11.23 61.32 13.40
C LEU A 21 11.43 59.80 13.33
N VAL A 22 10.67 59.00 14.06
CA VAL A 22 10.72 57.53 14.05
C VAL A 22 10.06 56.98 12.78
N MET A 23 8.96 57.56 12.28
CA MET A 23 8.45 57.22 10.96
C MET A 23 9.40 57.67 9.84
N GLY A 24 10.10 58.79 10.01
CA GLY A 24 11.16 59.21 9.11
C GLY A 24 12.34 58.24 9.12
N VAL A 25 12.81 57.82 10.31
CA VAL A 25 13.91 56.87 10.47
C VAL A 25 13.50 55.46 10.04
N ALA A 26 12.27 55.01 10.32
CA ALA A 26 11.74 53.73 9.87
C ALA A 26 11.50 53.73 8.35
N GLY A 27 11.03 54.84 7.78
CA GLY A 27 10.93 55.03 6.33
C GLY A 27 12.30 55.01 5.66
N VAL A 28 13.29 55.72 6.22
CA VAL A 28 14.67 55.69 5.73
C VAL A 28 15.32 54.32 5.95
N SER A 29 15.03 53.62 7.03
CA SER A 29 15.54 52.27 7.31
C SER A 29 14.87 51.21 6.43
N LEU A 30 13.60 51.38 6.08
CA LEU A 30 12.88 50.54 5.14
C LEU A 30 13.38 50.79 3.71
N VAL A 31 13.68 52.05 3.36
CA VAL A 31 14.35 52.41 2.11
C VAL A 31 15.79 51.88 2.08
N ALA A 32 16.51 51.91 3.20
CA ALA A 32 17.85 51.34 3.33
C ALA A 32 17.82 49.81 3.27
N LEU A 33 16.83 49.14 3.89
CA LEU A 33 16.61 47.69 3.79
C LEU A 33 16.11 47.26 2.41
N LEU A 34 15.34 48.11 1.71
CA LEU A 34 15.03 47.95 0.30
C LEU A 34 16.29 48.11 -0.55
N PHE A 35 17.15 49.10 -0.29
CA PHE A 35 18.45 49.24 -0.96
C PHE A 35 19.40 48.09 -0.61
N TRP A 36 19.36 47.53 0.62
CA TRP A 36 20.21 46.42 1.04
C TRP A 36 19.71 45.07 0.50
N GLY A 37 18.39 44.86 0.48
CA GLY A 37 17.73 43.75 -0.17
C GLY A 37 17.94 43.77 -1.68
N VAL A 38 17.84 44.95 -2.30
CA VAL A 38 18.16 45.15 -3.72
C VAL A 38 19.65 44.99 -4.00
N THR A 39 20.59 45.33 -3.10
CA THR A 39 22.03 45.11 -3.37
C THR A 39 22.50 43.66 -3.15
N LYS A 40 21.81 42.85 -2.33
CA LYS A 40 22.04 41.39 -2.32
C LYS A 40 21.31 40.65 -3.45
N TRP A 41 20.23 41.23 -4.00
CA TRP A 41 19.60 40.74 -5.23
C TRP A 41 20.29 41.26 -6.50
N ALA A 42 21.06 42.35 -6.44
CA ALA A 42 21.82 42.91 -7.57
C ALA A 42 23.18 42.23 -7.82
N SER A 43 23.53 41.21 -7.04
CA SER A 43 24.55 40.21 -7.44
C SER A 43 23.93 38.96 -8.06
N ALA A 44 22.59 38.84 -8.08
CA ALA A 44 21.91 37.97 -9.03
C ALA A 44 21.63 38.82 -10.28
N GLU A 45 22.04 38.33 -11.45
CA GLU A 45 21.85 39.03 -12.71
C GLU A 45 20.38 39.47 -12.87
N ASP A 46 20.15 40.75 -13.16
CA ASP A 46 18.83 41.37 -13.29
C ASP A 46 17.95 40.50 -14.21
N PRO A 47 16.81 39.94 -13.73
CA PRO A 47 15.97 39.04 -14.51
C PRO A 47 15.49 39.67 -15.81
N ASN A 48 15.33 41.00 -15.85
CA ASN A 48 14.97 41.71 -17.07
C ASN A 48 16.17 41.87 -18.00
N LYS A 49 17.40 41.95 -17.50
CA LYS A 49 18.61 41.80 -18.31
C LYS A 49 18.76 40.37 -18.81
N ILE A 50 18.55 39.34 -18.00
CA ILE A 50 18.62 37.95 -18.47
C ILE A 50 17.53 37.70 -19.52
N ALA A 51 16.29 38.15 -19.27
CA ALA A 51 15.18 38.01 -20.21
C ALA A 51 15.40 38.81 -21.50
N SER A 52 15.89 40.06 -21.41
CA SER A 52 16.21 40.87 -22.60
C SER A 52 17.45 40.36 -23.33
N ASP A 53 18.43 39.80 -22.64
CA ASP A 53 19.62 39.21 -23.24
C ASP A 53 19.29 37.85 -23.89
N LEU A 54 18.40 37.06 -23.29
CA LEU A 54 17.80 35.87 -23.91
C LEU A 54 16.93 36.23 -25.10
N ALA A 55 16.09 37.27 -25.01
CA ALA A 55 15.26 37.75 -26.11
C ALA A 55 16.14 38.25 -27.28
N ARG A 56 17.18 39.04 -26.97
CA ARG A 56 18.17 39.53 -27.94
C ARG A 56 18.96 38.38 -28.56
N LYS A 57 19.42 37.39 -27.77
CA LYS A 57 20.07 36.17 -28.28
C LYS A 57 19.12 35.36 -29.16
N SER A 58 17.85 35.24 -28.78
CA SER A 58 16.82 34.59 -29.58
C SER A 58 16.59 35.32 -30.91
N GLU A 59 16.49 36.64 -30.91
CA GLU A 59 16.37 37.45 -32.13
C GLU A 59 17.62 37.38 -32.99
N GLN A 60 18.80 37.36 -32.37
CA GLN A 60 20.06 37.19 -33.08
C GLN A 60 20.14 35.80 -33.73
N VAL A 61 19.73 34.73 -33.04
CA VAL A 61 19.62 33.38 -33.62
C VAL A 61 18.59 33.35 -34.75
N LYS A 62 17.40 33.94 -34.58
CA LYS A 62 16.39 34.05 -35.66
C LYS A 62 16.92 34.81 -36.86
N THR A 63 17.68 35.89 -36.64
CA THR A 63 18.30 36.70 -37.70
C THR A 63 19.42 35.92 -38.38
N ASN A 64 20.24 35.16 -37.66
CA ASN A 64 21.28 34.30 -38.22
C ASN A 64 20.68 33.16 -39.06
N ILE A 65 19.57 32.57 -38.60
CA ILE A 65 18.80 31.57 -39.37
C ILE A 65 18.21 32.20 -40.63
N ALA A 66 17.60 33.38 -40.53
CA ALA A 66 16.97 34.06 -41.66
C ALA A 66 17.96 34.59 -42.71
N THR A 67 19.15 35.02 -42.27
CA THR A 67 20.19 35.58 -43.15
C THR A 67 21.17 34.53 -43.67
N GLY A 68 21.17 33.32 -43.10
CA GLY A 68 22.01 32.20 -43.51
C GLY A 68 23.52 32.43 -43.33
N LYS A 69 23.93 33.40 -42.50
CA LYS A 69 25.33 33.74 -42.25
C LYS A 69 25.71 33.41 -40.79
N PRO A 70 26.18 32.18 -40.50
CA PRO A 70 26.66 31.82 -39.17
C PRO A 70 27.87 32.69 -38.78
N THR A 71 28.01 32.97 -37.49
CA THR A 71 29.16 33.74 -36.98
C THR A 71 30.44 32.91 -37.05
N GLU A 72 31.60 33.56 -37.14
CA GLU A 72 32.91 32.89 -37.28
C GLU A 72 33.21 31.93 -36.12
N ALA A 73 32.71 32.26 -34.91
CA ALA A 73 32.78 31.39 -33.74
C ALA A 73 31.84 30.17 -33.79
N GLU A 74 30.65 30.31 -34.37
CA GLU A 74 29.73 29.18 -34.61
C GLU A 74 30.26 28.26 -35.71
N LEU A 75 30.89 28.82 -36.75
CA LEU A 75 31.60 28.04 -37.77
C LEU A 75 32.76 27.24 -37.19
N ASP A 76 33.48 27.80 -36.21
CA ASP A 76 34.55 27.09 -35.50
C ASP A 76 34.03 26.01 -34.54
N ALA A 77 32.88 26.24 -33.89
CA ALA A 77 32.22 25.23 -33.05
C ALA A 77 31.58 24.09 -33.87
N ILE A 78 31.17 24.37 -35.11
CA ILE A 78 30.58 23.40 -36.04
C ILE A 78 31.65 22.69 -36.88
N LYS A 79 32.94 23.09 -36.80
CA LYS A 79 34.03 22.39 -37.49
C LYS A 79 33.89 20.89 -37.24
N PRO A 80 33.46 20.12 -38.26
CA PRO A 80 33.23 18.70 -38.08
C PRO A 80 34.52 18.09 -37.54
N ALA A 81 34.44 17.11 -36.64
CA ALA A 81 35.63 16.42 -36.17
C ALA A 81 36.53 16.05 -37.35
N GLU A 82 37.86 16.16 -37.22
CA GLU A 82 38.81 16.09 -38.36
C GLU A 82 38.57 14.91 -39.32
N PHE A 83 38.01 13.79 -38.84
CA PHE A 83 37.68 12.61 -39.64
C PHE A 83 36.53 12.82 -40.66
N ILE A 84 35.73 13.88 -40.50
CA ILE A 84 34.66 14.30 -41.41
C ILE A 84 35.21 15.30 -42.44
N ILE A 85 36.12 16.19 -42.03
CA ILE A 85 36.70 17.24 -42.90
C ILE A 85 37.82 16.70 -43.78
N LYS A 86 38.73 15.88 -43.22
CA LYS A 86 39.67 15.13 -44.04
C LYS A 86 38.81 14.24 -44.93
N ARG A 87 38.83 14.47 -46.25
CA ARG A 87 38.29 13.49 -47.21
C ARG A 87 38.82 12.16 -46.73
N GLN A 88 37.92 11.31 -46.19
CA GLN A 88 38.28 9.92 -46.03
C GLN A 88 38.82 9.54 -47.38
N ASN A 89 40.08 9.09 -47.38
CA ASN A 89 40.70 8.64 -48.60
C ASN A 89 39.93 7.36 -48.92
N ASN A 90 38.76 7.54 -49.56
CA ASN A 90 37.93 6.51 -50.14
C ASN A 90 38.71 6.08 -51.37
N THR A 91 39.94 5.60 -51.17
CA THR A 91 40.52 4.59 -52.04
C THR A 91 39.44 3.54 -52.11
N PRO A 92 38.78 3.38 -53.27
CA PRO A 92 37.84 2.29 -53.43
C PRO A 92 38.57 1.05 -52.96
N ALA A 93 37.97 0.32 -52.02
CA ALA A 93 38.44 -1.00 -51.63
C ALA A 93 38.83 -1.71 -52.93
N ARG A 94 40.13 -2.00 -53.13
CA ARG A 94 40.50 -2.73 -54.34
C ARG A 94 39.81 -4.06 -54.18
N THR A 95 39.10 -4.52 -55.20
CA THR A 95 38.43 -5.82 -55.18
C THR A 95 39.40 -6.95 -54.80
N ASN A 96 40.70 -6.77 -55.04
CA ASN A 96 41.77 -7.68 -54.64
C ASN A 96 42.08 -7.68 -53.13
N ASP A 97 41.75 -6.61 -52.39
CA ASP A 97 41.95 -6.50 -50.93
C ASP A 97 40.86 -7.24 -50.15
N PHE A 98 39.74 -7.52 -50.83
CA PHE A 98 38.64 -8.36 -50.35
C PHE A 98 38.50 -9.56 -51.30
N PRO A 99 39.49 -10.46 -51.35
CA PRO A 99 39.39 -11.64 -52.19
C PRO A 99 38.21 -12.46 -51.70
N VAL A 100 37.07 -12.32 -52.38
CA VAL A 100 35.89 -13.11 -52.09
C VAL A 100 36.22 -14.51 -52.58
N SER A 101 36.49 -15.43 -51.66
CA SER A 101 36.86 -16.81 -51.98
C SER A 101 35.69 -17.65 -52.50
N GLY A 102 34.69 -16.99 -53.10
CA GLY A 102 33.44 -17.56 -53.60
C GLY A 102 32.50 -16.46 -54.12
N PRO A 103 31.44 -16.84 -54.86
CA PRO A 103 30.43 -15.88 -55.31
C PRO A 103 29.73 -15.23 -54.09
N ILE A 104 29.68 -13.89 -54.05
CA ILE A 104 29.02 -13.08 -52.98
C ILE A 104 27.55 -13.47 -52.82
N PHE A 105 26.94 -13.88 -53.93
CA PHE A 105 25.61 -14.42 -54.02
C PHE A 105 25.76 -15.70 -54.84
N ASP A 106 25.52 -16.85 -54.24
CA ASP A 106 25.42 -18.09 -55.00
C ASP A 106 24.01 -18.13 -55.62
N PRO A 107 23.86 -17.81 -56.92
CA PRO A 107 22.54 -17.81 -57.56
C PRO A 107 21.94 -19.23 -57.65
N THR A 108 22.73 -20.27 -57.34
CA THR A 108 22.28 -21.67 -57.29
C THR A 108 21.87 -22.12 -55.90
N ALA A 109 22.24 -21.39 -54.84
CA ALA A 109 21.77 -21.64 -53.49
C ALA A 109 20.29 -21.26 -53.39
N GLN A 110 19.42 -22.19 -53.77
CA GLN A 110 17.98 -22.04 -53.58
C GLN A 110 17.72 -21.74 -52.10
N PRO A 111 16.97 -20.67 -51.78
CA PRO A 111 16.65 -20.37 -50.39
C PRO A 111 15.97 -21.60 -49.78
N SER A 112 16.67 -22.26 -48.85
CA SER A 112 16.28 -23.53 -48.23
C SER A 112 14.79 -23.52 -47.95
N THR A 113 13.97 -24.43 -48.47
CA THR A 113 12.51 -24.41 -48.27
C THR A 113 12.06 -24.77 -46.84
N LYS A 114 13.03 -25.02 -45.95
CA LYS A 114 12.81 -25.51 -44.60
C LYS A 114 12.41 -24.39 -43.64
N ARG A 115 11.67 -24.77 -42.59
CA ARG A 115 11.23 -23.92 -41.49
C ARG A 115 12.40 -23.56 -40.59
N ASP A 116 12.37 -22.37 -40.01
CA ASP A 116 13.30 -21.92 -38.98
C ASP A 116 12.56 -21.69 -37.66
N ASN A 117 13.30 -21.56 -36.55
CA ASN A 117 12.70 -21.15 -35.29
C ASN A 117 12.40 -19.64 -35.33
N PRO A 118 11.17 -19.23 -34.97
CA PRO A 118 10.84 -17.82 -34.87
C PRO A 118 11.65 -17.16 -33.74
N ILE A 119 12.09 -15.92 -33.97
CA ILE A 119 12.65 -15.10 -32.89
C ILE A 119 11.51 -14.74 -31.93
N VAL A 120 11.75 -14.88 -30.62
CA VAL A 120 10.80 -14.38 -29.60
C VAL A 120 11.12 -12.91 -29.35
N PHE A 121 10.18 -12.04 -29.68
CA PHE A 121 10.33 -10.61 -29.41
C PHE A 121 10.33 -10.33 -27.91
N ASN A 122 11.03 -9.26 -27.57
CA ASN A 122 11.09 -8.74 -26.22
C ASN A 122 9.78 -8.02 -25.84
N VAL A 123 9.58 -7.80 -24.55
CA VAL A 123 8.55 -6.85 -24.08
C VAL A 123 8.88 -5.45 -24.59
N GLY A 124 7.84 -4.69 -24.93
CA GLY A 124 7.93 -3.29 -25.38
C GLY A 124 7.81 -2.31 -24.23
N ASP A 125 6.95 -1.30 -24.39
CA ASP A 125 6.65 -0.31 -23.35
C ASP A 125 6.20 -0.99 -22.05
N TYR A 126 6.53 -0.37 -20.92
CA TYR A 126 6.21 -0.91 -19.61
C TYR A 126 5.91 0.21 -18.60
N GLN A 127 5.19 -0.17 -17.55
CA GLN A 127 4.79 0.68 -16.43
C GLN A 127 5.08 -0.09 -15.13
N ILE A 128 5.72 0.57 -14.17
CA ILE A 128 6.05 0.00 -12.86
C ILE A 128 5.39 0.87 -11.80
N ASP A 129 4.60 0.24 -10.96
CA ASP A 129 3.87 0.92 -9.90
C ASP A 129 4.13 0.27 -8.54
N LEU A 130 4.20 1.08 -7.49
CA LEU A 130 4.20 0.61 -6.11
C LEU A 130 2.79 0.73 -5.53
N VAL A 131 2.25 -0.38 -5.05
CA VAL A 131 0.93 -0.45 -4.44
C VAL A 131 1.07 -0.87 -2.99
N SER A 132 0.43 -0.12 -2.10
CA SER A 132 0.35 -0.43 -0.67
C SER A 132 -1.11 -0.35 -0.23
N GLY A 133 -1.58 -1.40 0.42
CA GLY A 133 -2.98 -1.54 0.79
C GLY A 133 -3.19 -2.69 1.77
N ALA A 134 -4.45 -3.00 2.01
CA ALA A 134 -4.84 -4.27 2.60
C ALA A 134 -5.79 -4.98 1.65
N MET A 135 -5.69 -6.31 1.55
CA MET A 135 -6.66 -7.14 0.83
C MET A 135 -7.50 -7.96 1.83
N PRO A 136 -8.81 -8.11 1.64
CA PRO A 136 -9.58 -9.10 2.39
C PRO A 136 -9.04 -10.49 2.07
N GLY A 137 -8.78 -11.27 3.12
CA GLY A 137 -8.25 -12.62 3.00
C GLY A 137 -8.77 -13.54 4.09
N TYR A 138 -8.62 -14.84 3.91
CA TYR A 138 -8.88 -15.82 4.95
C TYR A 138 -7.84 -15.71 6.08
N ASP A 139 -8.29 -15.73 7.33
CA ASP A 139 -7.41 -15.72 8.51
C ASP A 139 -6.77 -17.10 8.70
N ILE A 140 -5.65 -17.32 8.00
CA ILE A 140 -4.87 -18.56 8.04
C ILE A 140 -3.63 -18.34 8.91
N ILE A 141 -3.44 -19.21 9.90
CA ILE A 141 -2.25 -19.29 10.73
C ILE A 141 -1.60 -20.66 10.57
N TYR A 142 -0.31 -20.75 10.87
CA TYR A 142 0.42 -22.02 10.86
C TYR A 142 0.75 -22.40 12.31
N ASP A 143 0.29 -23.58 12.73
CA ASP A 143 0.68 -24.19 14.01
C ASP A 143 1.66 -25.32 13.71
N GLY A 144 2.95 -25.00 13.83
CA GLY A 144 4.00 -25.80 13.19
C GLY A 144 3.88 -25.74 11.66
N ASP A 145 3.80 -26.90 11.02
CA ASP A 145 3.63 -27.03 9.56
C ASP A 145 2.16 -27.17 9.14
N GLU A 146 1.22 -27.26 10.09
CA GLU A 146 -0.19 -27.46 9.78
C GLU A 146 -0.92 -26.11 9.60
N PRO A 147 -1.49 -25.84 8.41
CA PRO A 147 -2.28 -24.64 8.19
C PRO A 147 -3.63 -24.78 8.88
N MET A 148 -3.96 -23.80 9.74
CA MET A 148 -5.25 -23.67 10.38
C MET A 148 -5.97 -22.43 9.87
N ILE A 149 -7.25 -22.58 9.52
CA ILE A 149 -8.12 -21.49 9.09
C ILE A 149 -9.05 -21.10 10.23
N ALA A 150 -9.20 -19.81 10.48
CA ALA A 150 -10.17 -19.32 11.44
C ALA A 150 -11.58 -19.43 10.86
N VAL A 151 -12.52 -19.97 11.63
CA VAL A 151 -13.95 -20.04 11.33
C VAL A 151 -14.75 -19.29 12.38
N LEU A 152 -15.81 -18.62 11.94
CA LEU A 152 -16.79 -17.97 12.82
C LEU A 152 -17.74 -19.04 13.36
N THR A 153 -17.67 -19.30 14.65
CA THR A 153 -18.56 -20.23 15.35
C THR A 153 -19.55 -19.44 16.19
N THR A 154 -20.83 -19.82 16.21
CA THR A 154 -21.76 -19.26 17.19
C THR A 154 -21.37 -19.78 18.57
N ALA A 155 -21.15 -18.88 19.52
CA ALA A 155 -20.90 -19.26 20.90
C ALA A 155 -22.17 -19.92 21.44
N VAL A 156 -22.22 -21.24 21.40
CA VAL A 156 -23.25 -22.01 22.09
C VAL A 156 -23.06 -21.70 23.57
N LYS A 157 -23.92 -20.83 24.13
CA LYS A 157 -24.02 -20.61 25.58
C LYS A 157 -24.48 -21.93 26.20
N SER A 158 -23.52 -22.82 26.43
CA SER A 158 -23.74 -24.11 27.08
C SER A 158 -24.53 -23.88 28.37
N ASP A 159 -25.55 -24.71 28.64
CA ASP A 159 -26.27 -24.65 29.91
C ASP A 159 -25.34 -24.87 31.12
N LEU A 160 -24.16 -25.49 30.89
CA LEU A 160 -23.08 -25.61 31.87
C LEU A 160 -22.45 -24.25 32.22
N ASP A 161 -22.37 -23.31 31.27
CA ASP A 161 -21.91 -21.94 31.54
C ASP A 161 -22.97 -21.14 32.30
N LYS A 162 -24.26 -21.45 32.10
CA LYS A 162 -25.33 -20.90 32.97
C LYS A 162 -25.20 -21.44 34.41
N GLN A 163 -24.81 -22.70 34.59
CA GLN A 163 -24.53 -23.26 35.93
C GLN A 163 -23.30 -22.64 36.57
N LYS A 164 -22.17 -22.53 35.84
CA LYS A 164 -20.95 -21.86 36.33
C LYS A 164 -21.19 -20.39 36.67
N MET A 165 -21.99 -19.68 35.87
CA MET A 165 -22.44 -18.32 36.20
C MET A 165 -23.31 -18.29 37.46
N LYS A 166 -24.26 -19.22 37.62
CA LYS A 166 -25.05 -19.34 38.85
C LYS A 166 -24.18 -19.62 40.07
N GLU A 167 -23.19 -20.50 39.96
CA GLU A 167 -22.24 -20.82 41.01
C GLU A 167 -21.32 -19.64 41.34
N ALA A 168 -20.80 -18.94 40.34
CA ALA A 168 -20.00 -17.73 40.52
C ALA A 168 -20.81 -16.60 41.20
N VAL A 169 -22.06 -16.39 40.78
CA VAL A 169 -22.98 -15.45 41.44
C VAL A 169 -23.32 -15.88 42.86
N ALA A 170 -23.50 -17.18 43.11
CA ALA A 170 -23.73 -17.71 44.45
C ALA A 170 -22.49 -17.51 45.35
N MET A 171 -21.29 -17.73 44.83
CA MET A 171 -20.02 -17.53 45.55
C MET A 171 -19.78 -16.04 45.85
N LEU A 172 -20.06 -15.15 44.90
CA LEU A 172 -20.04 -13.69 45.12
C LEU A 172 -21.04 -13.28 46.22
N ARG A 173 -22.29 -13.75 46.15
CA ARG A 173 -23.30 -13.48 47.19
C ARG A 173 -22.88 -14.02 48.56
N ALA A 174 -22.24 -15.19 48.61
CA ALA A 174 -21.72 -15.77 49.85
C ALA A 174 -20.56 -14.94 50.44
N ASN A 175 -19.65 -14.45 49.59
CA ASN A 175 -18.55 -13.58 50.02
C ASN A 175 -19.04 -12.19 50.47
N THR A 176 -20.04 -11.61 49.80
CA THR A 176 -20.67 -10.36 50.23
C THR A 176 -21.38 -10.52 51.58
N ARG A 177 -22.09 -11.65 51.80
CA ARG A 177 -22.69 -11.96 53.10
C ARG A 177 -21.64 -12.10 54.20
N ARG A 178 -20.55 -12.84 53.97
CA ARG A 178 -19.43 -12.95 54.93
C ARG A 178 -18.78 -11.60 55.22
N GLY A 179 -18.64 -10.74 54.21
CA GLY A 179 -18.16 -9.37 54.37
C GLY A 179 -19.08 -8.55 55.28
N GLN A 180 -20.40 -8.60 55.06
CA GLN A 180 -21.39 -7.92 55.90
C GLN A 180 -21.45 -8.48 57.33
N GLU A 181 -21.36 -9.80 57.50
CA GLU A 181 -21.31 -10.44 58.82
C GLU A 181 -20.07 -10.03 59.60
N ASN A 182 -18.90 -9.96 58.96
CA ASN A 182 -17.68 -9.47 59.60
C ASN A 182 -17.78 -7.97 59.95
N LEU A 183 -18.40 -7.16 59.08
CA LEU A 183 -18.62 -5.74 59.36
C LEU A 183 -19.60 -5.52 60.53
N ASN A 184 -20.63 -6.37 60.63
CA ASN A 184 -21.57 -6.37 61.75
C ASN A 184 -20.92 -6.88 63.05
N LYS A 185 -20.04 -7.89 62.97
CA LYS A 185 -19.24 -8.32 64.13
C LYS A 185 -18.33 -7.19 64.63
N ILE A 186 -17.65 -6.49 63.73
CA ILE A 186 -16.79 -5.34 64.08
C ILE A 186 -17.62 -4.20 64.70
N LYS A 187 -18.81 -3.91 64.16
CA LYS A 187 -19.73 -2.90 64.75
C LYS A 187 -20.25 -3.31 66.12
N ASN A 188 -20.49 -4.60 66.35
CA ASN A 188 -21.00 -5.11 67.62
C ASN A 188 -19.91 -5.41 68.66
N SER A 189 -18.64 -5.56 68.25
CA SER A 189 -17.49 -5.75 69.15
C SER A 189 -16.77 -4.44 69.49
N ALA A 190 -17.21 -3.29 68.97
CA ALA A 190 -16.73 -2.00 69.42
C ALA A 190 -17.23 -1.75 70.87
N PRO A 191 -16.34 -1.60 71.87
CA PRO A 191 -16.73 -1.42 73.25
C PRO A 191 -17.55 -0.13 73.41
N LYS A 192 -18.79 -0.26 73.87
CA LYS A 192 -19.63 0.86 74.32
C LYS A 192 -18.93 1.54 75.49
N ASN A 193 -18.28 2.66 75.21
CA ASN A 193 -17.64 3.48 76.22
C ASN A 193 -18.73 4.16 77.06
N ASN A 194 -18.88 3.75 78.32
CA ASN A 194 -19.74 4.39 79.30
C ASN A 194 -19.24 5.82 79.54
N GLN A 195 -19.97 6.81 79.04
CA GLN A 195 -19.81 8.20 79.45
C GLN A 195 -20.61 8.45 80.74
N PRO A 196 -20.01 9.06 81.78
CA PRO A 196 -20.73 9.52 82.95
C PRO A 196 -21.46 10.86 82.67
N PRO A 197 -22.55 11.16 83.41
CA PRO A 197 -23.39 12.32 83.16
C PRO A 197 -22.95 13.55 83.97
N GLY A 198 -23.06 14.73 83.35
CA GLY A 198 -23.31 15.99 84.04
C GLY A 198 -22.13 16.95 84.17
N GLY A 199 -22.27 18.15 83.57
CA GLY A 199 -21.43 19.31 83.84
C GLY A 199 -21.71 20.46 82.88
N PRO A 200 -22.38 21.54 83.30
CA PRO A 200 -22.73 22.67 82.44
C PRO A 200 -21.68 23.79 82.50
N GLY A 201 -21.38 24.38 81.33
CA GLY A 201 -21.01 25.79 81.21
C GLY A 201 -19.55 26.12 80.89
N PHE A 202 -19.42 27.11 79.99
CA PHE A 202 -18.30 28.07 79.80
C PHE A 202 -17.13 27.69 78.86
N PRO A 203 -16.48 28.67 78.20
CA PRO A 203 -16.91 29.26 76.92
C PRO A 203 -15.74 29.22 75.88
N PRO A 204 -15.87 29.82 74.68
CA PRO A 204 -14.91 29.66 73.59
C PRO A 204 -13.74 30.64 73.74
N GLY A 205 -12.51 30.14 73.64
CA GLY A 205 -11.32 30.97 73.82
C GLY A 205 -10.08 30.38 73.17
N GLY A 206 -9.86 30.75 71.90
CA GLY A 206 -8.59 31.33 71.48
C GLY A 206 -7.33 30.44 71.34
N PRO A 207 -6.27 31.01 70.76
CA PRO A 207 -5.37 30.30 69.85
C PRO A 207 -3.93 30.19 70.36
N GLY A 208 -3.21 29.24 69.76
CA GLY A 208 -1.75 29.20 69.73
C GLY A 208 -1.12 28.29 70.78
N PHE A 209 -0.27 27.38 70.34
CA PHE A 209 1.07 27.31 70.89
C PHE A 209 2.06 26.76 69.85
N PRO A 210 3.21 27.44 69.67
CA PRO A 210 4.32 27.05 68.81
C PRO A 210 5.39 26.26 69.59
N GLY A 211 6.27 25.58 68.85
CA GLY A 211 7.66 25.37 69.25
C GLY A 211 7.95 24.17 70.14
N GLY A 212 8.87 23.32 69.68
CA GLY A 212 9.45 22.26 70.50
C GLY A 212 10.44 21.40 69.74
N PRO A 213 11.73 21.79 69.69
CA PRO A 213 12.80 21.04 69.03
C PRO A 213 13.50 20.07 70.01
N GLY A 214 14.07 19.00 69.45
CA GLY A 214 15.17 18.27 70.06
C GLY A 214 14.79 16.97 70.77
N ALA A 215 15.26 15.86 70.22
CA ALA A 215 16.19 15.00 70.95
C ALA A 215 16.86 13.99 69.98
N PRO A 216 18.19 13.79 70.09
CA PRO A 216 18.98 12.89 69.26
C PRO A 216 19.27 11.56 69.96
N MET A 217 19.91 10.67 69.20
CA MET A 217 20.71 9.50 69.64
C MET A 217 19.94 8.28 70.18
N MET A 218 20.09 7.14 69.49
CA MET A 218 20.98 6.08 69.99
C MET A 218 21.29 5.02 68.90
N PRO A 219 22.40 4.28 69.06
CA PRO A 219 23.19 3.67 67.99
C PRO A 219 23.16 2.14 68.01
N GLY A 220 23.80 1.54 67.00
CA GLY A 220 24.45 0.22 67.06
C GLY A 220 23.50 -0.98 67.21
N GLY A 221 23.38 -1.89 66.26
CA GLY A 221 24.49 -2.68 65.73
C GLY A 221 24.39 -4.10 66.30
N GLY A 222 24.41 -5.12 65.43
CA GLY A 222 24.79 -6.47 65.82
C GLY A 222 23.84 -7.62 65.43
N LYS A 223 24.40 -8.51 64.59
CA LYS A 223 24.27 -9.98 64.56
C LYS A 223 22.90 -10.56 64.18
N ALA A 224 22.80 -11.31 63.08
CA ALA A 224 23.28 -12.70 62.88
C ALA A 224 22.51 -13.73 63.73
N GLY A 225 21.90 -14.69 63.03
CA GLY A 225 21.05 -15.77 63.57
C GLY A 225 19.60 -15.54 63.13
N GLY A 226 19.10 -16.18 62.09
CA GLY A 226 18.89 -17.63 62.01
C GLY A 226 17.44 -17.89 62.41
N SER A 227 16.54 -18.11 61.44
CA SER A 227 15.24 -18.69 61.75
C SER A 227 14.57 -19.34 60.54
N MET A 228 14.41 -20.65 60.68
CA MET A 228 13.17 -21.38 60.41
C MET A 228 12.67 -21.42 58.97
N SER A 229 13.14 -22.45 58.29
CA SER A 229 12.27 -23.46 57.67
C SER A 229 10.96 -23.64 58.45
N GLY A 230 9.84 -23.26 57.83
CA GLY A 230 8.48 -23.44 58.34
C GLY A 230 7.50 -23.55 57.16
N PRO A 231 6.83 -24.70 56.95
CA PRO A 231 6.11 -25.02 55.73
C PRO A 231 4.63 -24.68 55.86
N TYR A 232 4.13 -23.73 55.07
CA TYR A 232 2.69 -23.64 54.78
C TYR A 232 2.47 -23.16 53.34
N GLY A 233 2.24 -24.14 52.47
CA GLY A 233 1.66 -23.93 51.15
C GLY A 233 0.25 -23.37 51.29
N MET A 234 0.08 -22.11 50.92
CA MET A 234 -1.21 -21.58 50.52
C MET A 234 -1.38 -21.87 49.02
N PRO A 235 -2.42 -22.62 48.60
CA PRO A 235 -2.73 -22.74 47.19
C PRO A 235 -3.26 -21.39 46.72
N GLY A 236 -2.35 -20.60 46.15
CA GLY A 236 -2.68 -19.42 45.38
C GLY A 236 -3.55 -19.84 44.21
N SER A 237 -4.86 -19.66 44.38
CA SER A 237 -5.87 -19.59 43.32
C SER A 237 -5.42 -18.53 42.31
N GLY A 238 -4.54 -18.95 41.41
CA GLY A 238 -4.18 -18.23 40.21
C GLY A 238 -5.44 -18.16 39.38
N SER A 239 -6.12 -17.01 39.48
CA SER A 239 -7.18 -16.61 38.56
C SER A 239 -6.55 -16.55 37.17
N GLY A 240 -6.54 -17.69 36.49
CA GLY A 240 -6.08 -17.85 35.13
C GLY A 240 -6.97 -17.00 34.25
N TYR A 241 -6.45 -15.84 33.84
CA TYR A 241 -7.05 -15.03 32.81
C TYR A 241 -7.20 -15.89 31.55
N ASN A 242 -8.44 -16.21 31.20
CA ASN A 242 -8.76 -16.96 29.99
C ASN A 242 -8.49 -16.06 28.77
N MET A 243 -7.39 -16.32 28.07
CA MET A 243 -6.95 -15.59 26.86
C MET A 243 -7.95 -15.66 25.70
N ASN A 244 -8.94 -16.57 25.75
CA ASN A 244 -9.95 -16.72 24.69
C ASN A 244 -11.12 -15.73 24.80
N ALA A 245 -11.16 -14.86 25.81
CA ALA A 245 -12.38 -14.12 26.17
C ALA A 245 -12.62 -12.76 25.48
N ARG A 246 -11.91 -12.36 24.41
CA ARG A 246 -12.12 -11.00 23.81
C ARG A 246 -12.04 -10.89 22.28
N ARG A 247 -12.81 -11.73 21.58
CA ARG A 247 -13.40 -11.41 20.26
C ARG A 247 -14.93 -11.55 20.34
N MET A 248 -15.57 -10.98 21.36
CA MET A 248 -17.03 -11.11 21.57
C MET A 248 -17.72 -9.78 21.36
N ASP A 249 -17.86 -9.38 20.10
CA ASP A 249 -19.06 -8.66 19.68
C ASP A 249 -20.08 -9.75 19.29
N GLU A 250 -21.33 -9.63 19.73
CA GLU A 250 -22.51 -10.34 19.17
C GLU A 250 -22.55 -11.88 19.16
N GLY A 251 -21.74 -12.57 19.98
CA GLY A 251 -21.93 -14.00 20.26
C GLY A 251 -21.39 -14.95 19.19
N LYS A 252 -20.57 -14.47 18.25
CA LYS A 252 -19.70 -15.33 17.44
C LYS A 252 -18.29 -15.34 18.03
N VAL A 253 -17.63 -16.49 18.01
CA VAL A 253 -16.25 -16.68 18.46
C VAL A 253 -15.46 -17.25 17.30
N ILE A 254 -14.27 -16.69 17.08
CA ILE A 254 -13.34 -17.22 16.08
C ILE A 254 -12.64 -18.46 16.67
N LYS A 255 -12.80 -19.59 16.00
CA LYS A 255 -12.11 -20.84 16.31
C LYS A 255 -11.21 -21.19 15.13
N TYR A 256 -9.94 -21.51 15.39
CA TYR A 256 -9.07 -22.06 14.36
C TYR A 256 -9.32 -23.56 14.23
N VAL A 257 -9.49 -24.03 13.01
CA VAL A 257 -9.65 -25.44 12.65
C VAL A 257 -8.60 -25.81 11.60
N SER A 258 -8.15 -27.05 11.59
CA SER A 258 -7.26 -27.54 10.53
C SER A 258 -7.92 -27.34 9.17
N LEU A 259 -7.14 -27.00 8.14
CA LEU A 259 -7.66 -26.87 6.78
C LEU A 259 -8.31 -28.18 6.28
N LYS A 260 -7.92 -29.33 6.83
CA LYS A 260 -8.55 -30.64 6.53
C LYS A 260 -9.96 -30.78 7.09
N ASP A 261 -10.28 -30.04 8.16
CA ASP A 261 -11.57 -30.08 8.84
C ASP A 261 -12.50 -28.94 8.40
N ILE A 262 -12.11 -28.16 7.39
CA ILE A 262 -12.87 -26.99 6.94
C ILE A 262 -14.27 -27.37 6.44
N ASP A 263 -14.38 -28.45 5.66
CA ASP A 263 -15.66 -28.91 5.11
C ASP A 263 -16.61 -29.31 6.24
N THR A 264 -16.12 -30.03 7.24
CA THR A 264 -16.89 -30.38 8.45
C THR A 264 -17.28 -29.14 9.26
N ALA A 265 -16.45 -28.09 9.29
CA ALA A 265 -16.80 -26.84 9.94
C ALA A 265 -17.91 -26.09 9.18
N ILE A 266 -17.85 -26.08 7.85
CA ILE A 266 -18.84 -25.47 6.95
C ILE A 266 -20.18 -26.22 7.03
N GLU A 267 -20.17 -27.56 7.04
CA GLU A 267 -21.37 -28.39 7.24
C GLU A 267 -22.08 -28.09 8.57
N LYS A 268 -21.32 -27.68 9.60
CA LYS A 268 -21.86 -27.24 10.90
C LYS A 268 -22.34 -25.79 10.90
N GLY A 269 -22.35 -25.12 9.75
CA GLY A 269 -22.74 -23.71 9.60
C GLY A 269 -21.68 -22.72 10.08
N ASN A 270 -20.42 -23.13 10.24
CA ASN A 270 -19.33 -22.21 10.56
C ASN A 270 -18.69 -21.74 9.26
N HIS A 271 -18.69 -20.43 9.04
CA HIS A 271 -18.09 -19.84 7.84
C HIS A 271 -16.63 -19.45 8.10
N PRO A 272 -15.73 -19.56 7.11
CA PRO A 272 -14.37 -19.00 7.21
C PRO A 272 -14.40 -17.53 7.62
N ALA A 273 -13.62 -17.18 8.64
CA ALA A 273 -13.49 -15.81 9.11
C ALA A 273 -12.60 -15.04 8.13
N LEU A 274 -13.08 -13.88 7.69
CA LEU A 274 -12.30 -12.97 6.87
C LEU A 274 -11.46 -12.06 7.77
N THR A 275 -10.24 -11.79 7.34
CA THR A 275 -9.34 -10.79 7.90
C THR A 275 -8.88 -9.85 6.79
N VAL A 276 -8.09 -8.86 7.16
CA VAL A 276 -7.34 -8.04 6.20
C VAL A 276 -5.88 -8.45 6.25
N ILE A 277 -5.27 -8.53 5.08
CA ILE A 277 -3.86 -8.87 4.91
C ILE A 277 -3.18 -7.63 4.34
N PRO A 278 -2.25 -7.01 5.09
CA PRO A 278 -1.46 -5.91 4.57
C PRO A 278 -0.63 -6.42 3.38
N VAL A 279 -0.68 -5.69 2.27
CA VAL A 279 0.06 -6.01 1.05
C VAL A 279 0.88 -4.81 0.61
N ARG A 280 2.12 -5.10 0.24
CA ARG A 280 3.07 -4.17 -0.36
C ARG A 280 3.59 -4.86 -1.59
N MET A 281 3.26 -4.33 -2.76
CA MET A 281 3.61 -5.00 -4.00
C MET A 281 4.06 -4.01 -5.06
N VAL A 282 4.99 -4.46 -5.89
CA VAL A 282 5.31 -3.79 -7.15
C VAL A 282 4.55 -4.49 -8.25
N THR A 283 3.77 -3.74 -9.01
CA THR A 283 3.07 -4.26 -10.20
C THR A 283 3.78 -3.75 -11.44
N ILE A 284 4.18 -4.67 -12.32
CA ILE A 284 4.77 -4.34 -13.62
C ILE A 284 3.80 -4.75 -14.71
N HIS A 285 3.40 -3.78 -15.50
CA HIS A 285 2.62 -3.94 -16.70
C HIS A 285 3.53 -3.76 -17.91
N ALA A 286 3.54 -4.69 -18.87
CA ALA A 286 4.39 -4.59 -20.07
C ALA A 286 3.65 -5.02 -21.33
N VAL A 287 4.00 -4.41 -22.46
CA VAL A 287 3.42 -4.69 -23.77
C VAL A 287 4.11 -5.88 -24.40
N VAL A 288 3.35 -6.91 -24.78
CA VAL A 288 3.83 -8.06 -25.54
C VAL A 288 3.37 -7.92 -27.00
N PRO A 289 4.28 -7.79 -27.98
CA PRO A 289 3.94 -7.48 -29.37
C PRO A 289 3.40 -8.72 -30.12
N TYR A 290 2.14 -9.09 -29.85
CA TYR A 290 1.52 -10.31 -30.34
C TYR A 290 1.47 -10.39 -31.87
N LYS A 291 1.00 -9.35 -32.55
CA LYS A 291 0.87 -9.33 -34.01
C LYS A 291 2.23 -9.43 -34.70
N THR A 292 3.22 -8.68 -34.23
CA THR A 292 4.60 -8.76 -34.73
C THR A 292 5.18 -10.16 -34.53
N GLN A 293 4.89 -10.80 -33.39
CA GLN A 293 5.31 -12.18 -33.13
C GLN A 293 4.64 -13.19 -34.08
N LEU A 294 3.37 -12.98 -34.40
CA LEU A 294 2.62 -13.81 -35.35
C LEU A 294 3.17 -13.67 -36.78
N GLU A 295 3.50 -12.45 -37.20
CA GLU A 295 4.18 -12.20 -38.50
C GLU A 295 5.54 -12.89 -38.58
N GLU A 296 6.29 -12.91 -37.47
CA GLU A 296 7.57 -13.63 -37.38
C GLU A 296 7.39 -15.14 -37.41
N ILE A 297 6.35 -15.69 -36.77
CA ILE A 297 5.99 -17.12 -36.88
C ILE A 297 5.63 -17.45 -38.33
N ARG A 298 4.78 -16.64 -38.97
CA ARG A 298 4.43 -16.80 -40.38
C ARG A 298 5.67 -16.83 -41.26
N ARG A 299 6.60 -15.89 -41.05
CA ARG A 299 7.86 -15.78 -41.79
C ARG A 299 8.75 -17.00 -41.55
N ALA A 300 8.99 -17.39 -40.29
CA ALA A 300 9.90 -18.47 -39.92
C ALA A 300 9.40 -19.85 -40.36
N LEU A 301 8.09 -20.08 -40.28
CA LEU A 301 7.44 -21.33 -40.67
C LEU A 301 7.01 -21.36 -42.14
N ARG A 302 7.15 -20.24 -42.86
CA ARG A 302 6.78 -20.06 -44.28
C ARG A 302 5.30 -20.33 -44.54
N LEU A 303 4.46 -19.86 -43.63
CA LEU A 303 3.01 -20.02 -43.73
C LEU A 303 2.45 -18.99 -44.70
N THR A 304 1.34 -19.34 -45.32
CA THR A 304 0.75 -18.56 -46.42
C THR A 304 -0.06 -17.37 -45.92
N SER A 305 -0.58 -17.45 -44.70
CA SER A 305 -1.47 -16.45 -44.13
C SER A 305 -1.33 -16.31 -42.62
N ASP A 306 -1.79 -15.19 -42.09
CA ASP A 306 -1.81 -14.93 -40.64
C ASP A 306 -2.77 -15.88 -39.91
N ALA A 307 -3.87 -16.26 -40.56
CA ALA A 307 -4.82 -17.23 -40.02
C ALA A 307 -4.18 -18.61 -39.82
N GLU A 308 -3.36 -19.05 -40.78
CA GLU A 308 -2.57 -20.27 -40.65
C GLU A 308 -1.55 -20.13 -39.51
N ALA A 309 -0.86 -18.99 -39.40
CA ALA A 309 0.10 -18.73 -38.34
C ALA A 309 -0.48 -18.80 -36.93
N ARG A 310 -1.72 -18.36 -36.70
CA ARG A 310 -2.41 -18.48 -35.41
C ARG A 310 -2.55 -19.92 -34.93
N GLY A 311 -2.75 -20.87 -35.85
CA GLY A 311 -2.80 -22.30 -35.51
C GLY A 311 -1.46 -22.82 -34.96
N TRP A 312 -0.36 -22.12 -35.24
CA TRP A 312 0.99 -22.44 -34.75
C TRP A 312 1.44 -21.57 -33.58
N GLY A 313 0.69 -20.52 -33.22
CA GLY A 313 0.99 -19.62 -32.10
C GLY A 313 0.97 -18.13 -32.49
N PRO A 314 1.55 -17.24 -31.65
CA PRO A 314 2.42 -17.55 -30.52
C PRO A 314 1.68 -18.10 -29.30
N PHE A 315 2.17 -19.21 -28.75
CA PHE A 315 1.72 -19.77 -27.48
C PHE A 315 2.78 -19.50 -26.41
N TYR A 316 2.58 -18.44 -25.63
CA TYR A 316 3.51 -18.12 -24.54
C TYR A 316 3.31 -19.09 -23.37
N LYS A 317 4.41 -19.49 -22.74
CA LYS A 317 4.44 -20.31 -21.51
C LYS A 317 4.71 -19.44 -20.27
N GLY A 318 4.37 -18.16 -20.35
CA GLY A 318 4.73 -17.15 -19.37
C GLY A 318 6.10 -16.50 -19.60
N PHE A 319 6.71 -16.03 -18.52
CA PHE A 319 7.90 -15.19 -18.54
C PHE A 319 8.80 -15.49 -17.35
N GLU A 320 9.99 -14.94 -17.36
CA GLU A 320 10.95 -15.07 -16.27
C GLU A 320 11.47 -13.71 -15.86
N ILE A 321 11.73 -13.58 -14.57
CA ILE A 321 12.16 -12.34 -13.93
C ILE A 321 13.50 -12.57 -13.23
N GLN A 322 14.44 -11.65 -13.45
CA GLN A 322 15.52 -11.43 -12.50
C GLN A 322 15.24 -10.15 -11.75
N ARG A 323 15.58 -10.15 -10.47
CA ARG A 323 15.41 -9.01 -9.57
C ARG A 323 16.76 -8.64 -8.95
N ARG A 324 17.08 -7.35 -8.97
CA ARG A 324 18.18 -6.76 -8.20
C ARG A 324 17.60 -5.94 -7.07
N GLU A 325 18.13 -6.14 -5.87
CA GLU A 325 17.70 -5.46 -4.65
C GLU A 325 18.88 -4.67 -4.10
N THR A 326 18.69 -3.37 -3.93
CA THR A 326 19.67 -2.47 -3.32
C THR A 326 19.07 -1.78 -2.11
N ARG A 327 19.91 -1.42 -1.14
CA ARG A 327 19.50 -0.64 0.03
C ARG A 327 20.44 0.55 0.21
N VAL A 328 19.85 1.71 0.46
CA VAL A 328 20.63 2.90 0.82
C VAL A 328 20.99 2.81 2.30
N LEU A 329 22.29 2.71 2.59
CA LEU A 329 22.78 2.71 3.97
C LEU A 329 22.66 4.09 4.62
N ALA A 330 22.79 4.13 5.94
CA ALA A 330 22.90 5.36 6.72
C ALA A 330 23.94 6.34 6.15
N SER A 331 25.06 5.81 5.62
CA SER A 331 26.13 6.59 4.98
C SER A 331 25.72 7.26 3.66
N GLY A 332 24.56 6.91 3.11
CA GLY A 332 24.14 7.32 1.75
C GLY A 332 24.73 6.43 0.64
N LYS A 333 25.56 5.44 0.97
CA LYS A 333 26.07 4.48 0.00
C LYS A 333 25.00 3.44 -0.32
N GLU A 334 24.79 3.17 -1.60
CA GLU A 334 23.97 2.04 -2.05
C GLU A 334 24.74 0.73 -1.89
N GLU A 335 24.11 -0.23 -1.23
CA GLU A 335 24.61 -1.60 -1.08
C GLU A 335 23.67 -2.55 -1.82
N ALA A 336 24.21 -3.33 -2.75
CA ALA A 336 23.46 -4.38 -3.42
C ALA A 336 23.31 -5.57 -2.46
N ILE A 337 22.08 -5.85 -2.05
CA ILE A 337 21.72 -7.00 -1.22
C ILE A 337 21.59 -8.24 -2.10
N GLN A 338 20.98 -8.08 -3.27
CA GLN A 338 20.85 -9.10 -4.28
C GLN A 338 21.32 -8.51 -5.61
N GLU A 339 22.46 -8.97 -6.11
CA GLU A 339 23.02 -8.53 -7.39
C GLU A 339 22.43 -9.31 -8.56
N TRP A 340 22.59 -8.81 -9.79
CA TRP A 340 22.20 -9.56 -10.98
C TRP A 340 22.88 -10.92 -11.03
N VAL A 341 22.10 -11.97 -11.25
CA VAL A 341 22.68 -13.28 -11.55
C VAL A 341 23.25 -13.22 -12.97
N GLU A 342 24.51 -13.61 -13.11
CA GLU A 342 25.14 -13.72 -14.43
C GLU A 342 24.29 -14.59 -15.35
N LEU A 343 24.11 -14.15 -16.58
CA LEU A 343 23.25 -14.85 -17.53
C LEU A 343 23.81 -16.26 -17.75
N PRO A 344 23.03 -17.32 -17.49
CA PRO A 344 23.53 -18.67 -17.64
C PRO A 344 23.93 -18.91 -19.10
N LYS A 345 25.03 -19.65 -19.31
CA LYS A 345 25.46 -20.07 -20.65
C LYS A 345 24.39 -20.90 -21.35
N ASP A 346 23.64 -21.67 -20.56
CA ASP A 346 22.46 -22.37 -21.03
C ASP A 346 21.24 -21.46 -20.92
N VAL A 347 20.69 -21.07 -22.08
CA VAL A 347 19.50 -20.21 -22.19
C VAL A 347 18.28 -20.85 -21.50
N THR A 348 18.24 -22.18 -21.39
CA THR A 348 17.13 -22.91 -20.76
C THR A 348 17.22 -22.97 -19.23
N SER A 349 18.37 -22.60 -18.65
CA SER A 349 18.53 -22.59 -17.19
C SER A 349 17.63 -21.52 -16.57
N THR A 350 16.94 -21.91 -15.51
CA THR A 350 16.12 -21.05 -14.65
C THR A 350 16.82 -20.69 -13.34
N GLU A 351 18.08 -21.10 -13.19
CA GLU A 351 18.89 -20.80 -12.01
C GLU A 351 19.05 -19.29 -11.85
N GLY A 352 18.78 -18.79 -10.64
CA GLY A 352 18.87 -17.37 -10.32
C GLY A 352 17.66 -16.52 -10.71
N ASN A 353 16.64 -17.11 -11.33
CA ASN A 353 15.38 -16.41 -11.54
C ASN A 353 14.68 -16.17 -10.19
N TYR A 354 14.04 -15.00 -10.08
CA TYR A 354 13.18 -14.69 -8.95
C TYR A 354 11.89 -15.53 -9.06
N LYS A 355 11.65 -16.38 -8.07
CA LYS A 355 10.50 -17.32 -7.98
C LYS A 355 9.22 -16.59 -7.54
N PHE A 356 8.78 -15.65 -8.36
CA PHE A 356 7.68 -14.76 -8.02
C PHE A 356 6.33 -15.47 -7.93
N GLU A 357 6.11 -16.54 -8.71
CA GLU A 357 4.85 -17.29 -8.66
C GLU A 357 4.69 -18.00 -7.31
N GLU A 358 5.76 -18.65 -6.82
CA GLU A 358 5.77 -19.30 -5.49
C GLU A 358 5.47 -18.26 -4.39
N LYS A 359 6.12 -17.10 -4.45
CA LYS A 359 5.89 -16.00 -3.50
C LYS A 359 4.47 -15.46 -3.56
N TYR A 360 3.93 -15.26 -4.75
CA TYR A 360 2.56 -14.80 -4.92
C TYR A 360 1.56 -15.82 -4.38
N ILE A 361 1.77 -17.11 -4.62
CA ILE A 361 0.89 -18.16 -4.12
C ILE A 361 0.90 -18.16 -2.59
N ASP A 362 2.09 -18.15 -1.98
CA ASP A 362 2.26 -18.22 -0.53
C ASP A 362 1.70 -16.99 0.21
N VAL A 363 1.90 -15.81 -0.35
CA VAL A 363 1.55 -14.54 0.32
C VAL A 363 0.13 -14.08 -0.03
N ILE A 364 -0.28 -14.25 -1.29
CA ILE A 364 -1.51 -13.66 -1.84
C ILE A 364 -2.54 -14.74 -2.19
N ASP A 365 -2.23 -15.66 -3.10
CA ASP A 365 -3.24 -16.55 -3.71
C ASP A 365 -3.92 -17.47 -2.70
N THR A 366 -3.15 -18.04 -1.78
CA THR A 366 -3.65 -18.94 -0.72
C THR A 366 -4.59 -18.26 0.26
N ARG A 367 -4.59 -16.92 0.31
CA ARG A 367 -5.31 -16.15 1.32
C ARG A 367 -6.35 -15.21 0.75
N LYS A 368 -6.21 -14.69 -0.46
CA LYS A 368 -7.15 -13.71 -1.04
C LYS A 368 -8.55 -14.28 -1.13
N VAL A 369 -9.56 -13.43 -0.89
CA VAL A 369 -10.98 -13.80 -1.07
C VAL A 369 -11.38 -13.75 -2.55
N ALA A 370 -10.88 -12.75 -3.26
CA ALA A 370 -11.25 -12.48 -4.64
C ALA A 370 -10.12 -11.77 -5.39
N ASP A 371 -10.12 -11.94 -6.70
CA ASP A 371 -9.32 -11.16 -7.61
C ASP A 371 -9.99 -9.81 -7.90
N HIS A 372 -9.17 -8.79 -8.06
CA HIS A 372 -9.57 -7.53 -8.66
C HIS A 372 -9.90 -7.79 -10.13
N ILE A 373 -11.13 -7.48 -10.51
CA ILE A 373 -11.61 -7.59 -11.88
C ILE A 373 -11.26 -6.26 -12.56
N ASP A 374 -10.39 -6.33 -13.56
CA ASP A 374 -10.14 -5.18 -14.43
C ASP A 374 -11.42 -4.88 -15.23
N GLU A 375 -11.89 -3.63 -15.17
CA GLU A 375 -13.10 -3.22 -15.88
C GLU A 375 -12.83 -3.02 -17.38
N GLY A 376 -13.83 -3.25 -18.23
CA GLY A 376 -13.75 -2.97 -19.67
C GLY A 376 -13.06 -4.06 -20.50
N TYR A 377 -12.14 -3.65 -21.39
CA TYR A 377 -11.51 -4.55 -22.38
C TYR A 377 -10.22 -5.22 -21.91
N PHE A 378 -9.71 -4.89 -20.72
CA PHE A 378 -8.48 -5.50 -20.17
C PHE A 378 -8.48 -7.04 -20.19
N PRO A 379 -9.60 -7.74 -19.88
CA PRO A 379 -9.65 -9.20 -19.98
C PRO A 379 -9.35 -9.77 -21.39
N TYR A 380 -9.49 -9.00 -22.47
CA TYR A 380 -9.10 -9.45 -23.81
C TYR A 380 -7.57 -9.43 -24.03
N PHE A 381 -6.87 -8.56 -23.30
CA PHE A 381 -5.43 -8.37 -23.38
C PHE A 381 -4.67 -9.23 -22.38
N LEU A 382 -5.35 -9.68 -21.33
CA LEU A 382 -4.87 -10.68 -20.39
C LEU A 382 -5.25 -12.05 -20.94
N LYS A 383 -4.24 -12.90 -21.18
CA LYS A 383 -4.43 -14.30 -21.59
C LYS A 383 -3.94 -15.21 -20.45
N PRO A 384 -4.82 -15.59 -19.50
CA PRO A 384 -4.42 -16.43 -18.36
C PRO A 384 -3.84 -17.77 -18.82
N ASP A 385 -4.37 -18.33 -19.90
CA ASP A 385 -3.91 -19.55 -20.58
C ASP A 385 -2.46 -19.45 -21.08
N MET A 386 -1.98 -18.24 -21.37
CA MET A 386 -0.61 -17.98 -21.79
C MET A 386 0.34 -17.68 -20.62
N MET A 387 -0.16 -17.70 -19.37
CA MET A 387 0.58 -17.37 -18.15
C MET A 387 1.32 -16.01 -18.22
N LEU A 388 0.78 -15.06 -18.99
CA LEU A 388 1.37 -13.72 -19.14
C LEU A 388 0.91 -12.75 -18.06
N SER A 389 -0.15 -13.08 -17.33
CA SER A 389 -0.75 -12.19 -16.34
C SER A 389 -0.97 -12.90 -15.03
N MET A 390 -0.47 -12.28 -13.96
CA MET A 390 -0.85 -12.63 -12.60
C MET A 390 -2.13 -11.88 -12.20
N PRO A 391 -3.08 -12.51 -11.51
CA PRO A 391 -4.25 -11.80 -11.02
C PRO A 391 -3.84 -10.77 -9.95
N LEU A 392 -4.52 -9.63 -9.90
CA LEU A 392 -4.36 -8.66 -8.82
C LEU A 392 -5.34 -9.03 -7.71
N PRO A 393 -4.96 -9.06 -6.41
CA PRO A 393 -5.94 -9.29 -5.36
C PRO A 393 -6.89 -8.09 -5.22
N LEU A 394 -8.14 -8.33 -4.84
CA LEU A 394 -9.06 -7.26 -4.49
C LEU A 394 -8.51 -6.48 -3.28
N LEU A 395 -8.47 -5.14 -3.35
CA LEU A 395 -8.08 -4.30 -2.21
C LEU A 395 -9.31 -3.95 -1.35
N ALA A 396 -9.09 -3.75 -0.05
CA ALA A 396 -10.12 -3.37 0.90
C ALA A 396 -10.69 -2.00 0.55
N LYS A 397 -11.98 -1.95 0.22
CA LYS A 397 -12.69 -0.76 -0.26
C LYS A 397 -12.59 0.43 0.72
N ASP A 398 -12.66 0.14 2.02
CA ASP A 398 -12.65 1.13 3.10
C ASP A 398 -11.37 1.97 3.16
N LEU A 399 -10.25 1.45 2.64
CA LEU A 399 -8.96 2.16 2.64
C LEU A 399 -8.80 3.10 1.45
N ASN A 400 -9.75 3.13 0.51
CA ASN A 400 -9.66 3.84 -0.75
C ASN A 400 -8.34 3.55 -1.52
N ALA A 401 -7.75 2.38 -1.28
CA ALA A 401 -6.58 1.91 -2.01
C ALA A 401 -7.02 1.43 -3.39
N LYS A 402 -6.38 1.95 -4.44
CA LYS A 402 -6.66 1.60 -5.83
C LYS A 402 -5.36 1.25 -6.53
N TYR A 403 -5.43 0.31 -7.47
CA TYR A 403 -4.35 0.09 -8.42
C TYR A 403 -4.23 1.33 -9.33
N PRO A 404 -3.01 1.79 -9.66
CA PRO A 404 -2.83 2.86 -10.63
C PRO A 404 -3.39 2.48 -11.99
N ASP A 405 -3.93 3.48 -12.70
CA ASP A 405 -4.46 3.28 -14.04
C ASP A 405 -3.33 2.90 -15.01
N ILE A 406 -3.64 2.02 -15.97
CA ILE A 406 -2.68 1.59 -16.98
C ILE A 406 -2.55 2.69 -18.06
N THR A 407 -1.35 3.22 -18.23
CA THR A 407 -1.01 4.35 -19.13
C THR A 407 -0.29 3.92 -20.40
N LEU A 408 -0.18 2.60 -20.64
CA LEU A 408 0.52 2.03 -21.80
C LEU A 408 -0.23 2.34 -23.10
N LYS A 409 0.30 3.28 -23.89
CA LYS A 409 -0.32 3.74 -25.15
C LYS A 409 -0.67 2.61 -26.10
N PRO A 410 0.19 1.60 -26.38
CA PRO A 410 -0.16 0.53 -27.31
C PRO A 410 -1.35 -0.33 -26.85
N ILE A 411 -1.59 -0.40 -25.53
CA ILE A 411 -2.75 -1.12 -24.97
C ILE A 411 -3.99 -0.23 -25.05
N LEU A 412 -3.88 1.04 -24.67
CA LEU A 412 -4.99 2.00 -24.74
C LEU A 412 -5.48 2.22 -26.18
N GLU A 413 -4.56 2.27 -27.15
CA GLU A 413 -4.88 2.36 -28.58
C GLU A 413 -5.60 1.10 -29.08
N ASN A 414 -5.18 -0.08 -28.63
CA ASN A 414 -5.87 -1.33 -28.95
C ASN A 414 -7.27 -1.38 -28.32
N ILE A 415 -7.42 -0.96 -27.06
CA ILE A 415 -8.72 -0.85 -26.38
C ILE A 415 -9.64 0.06 -27.21
N LYS A 416 -9.17 1.26 -27.57
CA LYS A 416 -9.93 2.20 -28.39
C LYS A 416 -10.31 1.61 -29.75
N LYS A 417 -9.39 0.89 -30.40
CA LYS A 417 -9.67 0.21 -31.67
C LYS A 417 -10.76 -0.86 -31.52
N LEU A 418 -10.77 -1.62 -30.42
CA LEU A 418 -11.84 -2.57 -30.12
C LEU A 418 -13.15 -1.88 -29.79
N GLU A 419 -13.12 -0.77 -29.06
CA GLU A 419 -14.28 0.08 -28.78
C GLU A 419 -14.89 0.64 -30.05
N ASP A 420 -14.07 1.21 -30.95
CA ASP A 420 -14.52 1.77 -32.22
C ASP A 420 -15.15 0.67 -33.11
N LYS A 421 -14.57 -0.53 -33.09
CA LYS A 421 -15.10 -1.70 -33.83
C LYS A 421 -16.38 -2.28 -33.23
N ASN A 422 -16.47 -2.34 -31.90
CA ASN A 422 -17.66 -2.83 -31.21
C ASN A 422 -18.80 -1.80 -31.26
N THR A 423 -18.46 -0.51 -31.27
CA THR A 423 -19.39 0.60 -31.55
C THR A 423 -19.87 0.55 -33.00
N GLN A 424 -19.00 0.15 -33.93
CA GLN A 424 -19.37 -0.20 -35.31
C GLN A 424 -20.05 -1.58 -35.42
N LYS A 425 -21.30 -1.66 -34.92
CA LYS A 425 -22.45 -2.43 -35.44
C LYS A 425 -23.30 -3.02 -34.31
N VAL A 426 -24.12 -2.16 -33.70
CA VAL A 426 -25.56 -2.49 -33.67
C VAL A 426 -26.15 -1.72 -34.85
N GLY A 427 -26.21 -2.37 -36.02
CA GLY A 427 -27.17 -1.91 -37.03
C GLY A 427 -28.50 -1.74 -36.30
N ALA A 428 -29.16 -0.58 -36.46
CA ALA A 428 -30.34 -0.19 -35.69
C ALA A 428 -31.16 -1.42 -35.31
N SER A 429 -31.42 -1.64 -34.01
CA SER A 429 -32.09 -2.85 -33.53
C SER A 429 -33.29 -3.19 -34.41
N GLU A 430 -33.64 -4.46 -34.61
CA GLU A 430 -34.84 -4.82 -35.40
C GLU A 430 -36.08 -4.02 -34.97
N PHE A 431 -36.13 -3.58 -33.71
CA PHE A 431 -37.11 -2.63 -33.18
C PHE A 431 -37.00 -1.21 -33.76
N ALA A 432 -35.81 -0.62 -33.81
CA ALA A 432 -35.54 0.66 -34.47
C ALA A 432 -35.75 0.59 -36.00
N GLN A 433 -35.45 -0.55 -36.64
CA GLN A 433 -35.83 -0.81 -38.04
C GLN A 433 -37.34 -1.01 -38.22
N LYS A 434 -38.03 -1.63 -37.24
CA LYS A 434 -39.50 -1.76 -37.20
C LYS A 434 -40.20 -0.41 -37.08
N ILE A 435 -39.65 0.50 -36.28
CA ILE A 435 -40.20 1.84 -36.05
C ILE A 435 -39.84 2.79 -37.21
N GLY A 436 -38.68 2.59 -37.86
CA GLY A 436 -38.22 3.40 -38.99
C GLY A 436 -38.92 3.15 -40.34
N GLY A 437 -39.94 2.29 -40.41
CA GLY A 437 -40.79 2.12 -41.60
C GLY A 437 -40.17 1.38 -42.80
N ASN A 438 -38.89 1.03 -42.75
CA ASN A 438 -38.21 0.29 -43.82
C ASN A 438 -38.33 -1.22 -43.61
N LYS A 439 -39.48 -1.81 -43.97
CA LYS A 439 -39.59 -3.27 -44.17
C LYS A 439 -39.67 -3.60 -45.66
N THR A 440 -38.68 -4.32 -46.17
CA THR A 440 -38.84 -5.13 -47.38
C THR A 440 -39.66 -6.37 -47.05
N ARG A 441 -40.53 -6.78 -47.97
CA ARG A 441 -41.63 -7.74 -47.78
C ARG A 441 -41.19 -9.20 -47.54
N GLU A 442 -39.88 -9.50 -47.56
CA GLU A 442 -39.34 -10.87 -47.53
C GLU A 442 -38.99 -11.41 -46.12
N GLY A 443 -39.03 -10.58 -45.06
CA GLY A 443 -38.54 -10.99 -43.73
C GLY A 443 -39.53 -11.68 -42.78
N ILE A 444 -40.73 -12.09 -43.22
CA ILE A 444 -41.80 -12.55 -42.31
C ILE A 444 -41.78 -14.07 -42.04
N GLU A 445 -41.08 -14.89 -42.82
CA GLU A 445 -41.13 -16.37 -42.68
C GLU A 445 -40.10 -17.00 -41.73
N GLY A 446 -39.16 -16.24 -41.13
CA GLY A 446 -38.05 -16.82 -40.34
C GLY A 446 -38.25 -16.94 -38.82
N MET A 447 -39.37 -16.46 -38.25
CA MET A 447 -39.43 -16.06 -36.83
C MET A 447 -39.99 -17.13 -35.85
N TYR A 448 -39.67 -18.42 -36.05
CA TYR A 448 -40.07 -19.51 -35.12
C TYR A 448 -38.94 -20.47 -34.70
N GLY A 449 -37.68 -20.05 -34.76
CA GLY A 449 -36.53 -20.83 -34.28
C GLY A 449 -35.94 -20.30 -32.97
N ILE A 450 -36.44 -20.73 -31.82
CA ILE A 450 -35.90 -20.39 -30.49
C ILE A 450 -34.64 -21.25 -30.23
N LYS A 451 -33.48 -20.62 -30.00
CA LYS A 451 -32.32 -21.25 -29.34
C LYS A 451 -31.93 -20.45 -28.09
N PRO A 452 -31.95 -21.05 -26.89
CA PRO A 452 -31.40 -20.44 -25.68
C PRO A 452 -29.98 -20.95 -25.45
N ASN A 453 -28.96 -20.09 -25.57
CA ASN A 453 -27.67 -20.25 -24.90
C ASN A 453 -26.81 -18.99 -25.07
N LEU A 454 -26.85 -18.10 -24.08
CA LEU A 454 -25.94 -16.96 -23.96
C LEU A 454 -25.83 -16.57 -22.48
N ALA A 455 -25.27 -17.49 -21.69
CA ALA A 455 -24.86 -17.24 -20.31
C ALA A 455 -23.74 -18.22 -19.93
N ALA A 456 -22.53 -17.99 -20.44
CA ALA A 456 -21.32 -18.63 -19.93
C ALA A 456 -20.46 -17.53 -19.28
N GLY A 457 -20.40 -17.56 -17.95
CA GLY A 457 -19.50 -16.73 -17.16
C GLY A 457 -18.10 -17.32 -17.16
N PHE A 458 -17.11 -16.43 -17.06
CA PHE A 458 -15.70 -16.75 -16.87
C PHE A 458 -15.49 -17.53 -15.56
N GLY A 459 -15.49 -18.85 -15.64
CA GLY A 459 -15.06 -19.74 -14.56
C GLY A 459 -13.60 -20.11 -14.78
N TYR A 460 -12.73 -19.71 -13.86
CA TYR A 460 -11.35 -20.20 -13.78
C TYR A 460 -11.38 -21.67 -13.37
N ASP A 461 -10.96 -22.56 -14.26
CA ASP A 461 -10.85 -23.97 -13.95
C ASP A 461 -9.58 -24.22 -13.13
N ARG A 462 -9.75 -24.49 -11.83
CA ARG A 462 -8.69 -24.69 -10.83
C ARG A 462 -7.92 -26.01 -11.04
N GLU A 463 -8.34 -26.86 -11.98
CA GLU A 463 -7.82 -28.21 -12.17
C GLU A 463 -6.41 -28.29 -12.79
N ASN A 464 -5.85 -27.21 -13.33
CA ASN A 464 -4.54 -27.24 -14.01
C ASN A 464 -3.31 -26.91 -13.14
N PHE A 465 -3.47 -26.70 -11.82
CA PHE A 465 -2.35 -26.54 -10.89
C PHE A 465 -2.49 -27.47 -9.68
N GLY A 466 -1.68 -28.54 -9.65
CA GLY A 466 -1.48 -29.38 -8.47
C GLY A 466 -1.98 -30.82 -8.62
N GLY A 467 -1.07 -31.74 -8.97
CA GLY A 467 -1.34 -33.17 -8.98
C GLY A 467 -1.58 -33.71 -7.57
N GLY A 468 -2.82 -34.15 -7.31
CA GLY A 468 -3.22 -34.98 -6.17
C GLY A 468 -4.04 -36.19 -6.66
N PRO A 469 -4.02 -37.33 -5.96
CA PRO A 469 -4.51 -38.60 -6.47
C PRO A 469 -6.05 -38.61 -6.59
N ARG A 470 -6.56 -38.94 -7.79
CA ARG A 470 -8.00 -39.03 -8.08
C ARG A 470 -8.66 -40.16 -7.29
N LEU A 471 -9.65 -39.80 -6.47
CA LEU A 471 -10.59 -40.71 -5.84
C LEU A 471 -11.60 -41.20 -6.89
N GLN A 472 -11.56 -42.49 -7.20
CA GLN A 472 -12.52 -43.15 -8.09
C GLN A 472 -13.80 -43.46 -7.29
N LEU A 473 -14.88 -42.73 -7.55
CA LEU A 473 -16.22 -43.07 -7.03
C LEU A 473 -16.92 -44.07 -7.97
N PRO A 474 -17.62 -45.10 -7.45
CA PRO A 474 -18.18 -46.16 -8.26
C PRO A 474 -19.49 -45.72 -8.92
N GLY A 475 -19.53 -45.78 -10.25
CA GLY A 475 -20.73 -45.52 -11.04
C GLY A 475 -21.80 -46.59 -10.84
N THR A 476 -22.97 -46.15 -10.40
CA THR A 476 -24.23 -46.88 -10.37
C THR A 476 -24.68 -47.22 -11.80
N GLY A 477 -24.83 -48.51 -12.08
CA GLY A 477 -25.34 -49.02 -13.36
C GLY A 477 -26.84 -48.77 -13.55
N LYS A 478 -27.24 -48.53 -14.80
CA LYS A 478 -28.61 -48.74 -15.28
C LYS A 478 -28.60 -49.78 -16.41
N PRO A 479 -29.48 -50.81 -16.39
CA PRO A 479 -29.49 -51.87 -17.39
C PRO A 479 -30.11 -51.43 -18.71
N GLY A 480 -29.55 -51.94 -19.81
CA GLY A 480 -29.91 -51.62 -21.18
C GLY A 480 -31.22 -52.24 -21.69
N ALA A 481 -31.76 -51.60 -22.73
CA ALA A 481 -32.80 -52.14 -23.60
C ALA A 481 -32.16 -52.61 -24.92
N PRO A 482 -32.56 -53.76 -25.49
CA PRO A 482 -31.96 -54.29 -26.71
C PRO A 482 -32.64 -53.71 -27.96
N GLY A 483 -31.86 -53.05 -28.82
CA GLY A 483 -32.26 -52.61 -30.15
C GLY A 483 -31.53 -53.40 -31.26
N PRO A 484 -32.14 -53.58 -32.44
CA PRO A 484 -31.85 -54.70 -33.33
C PRO A 484 -30.62 -54.48 -34.22
N MET A 485 -29.93 -55.60 -34.50
CA MET A 485 -28.89 -55.72 -35.50
C MET A 485 -29.44 -55.40 -36.91
N GLY A 486 -28.91 -54.34 -37.52
CA GLY A 486 -29.05 -54.04 -38.95
C GLY A 486 -27.71 -54.25 -39.66
N ASN A 487 -27.73 -55.08 -40.70
CA ASN A 487 -26.60 -55.40 -41.58
C ASN A 487 -25.96 -54.15 -42.22
N PRO A 488 -24.65 -54.19 -42.57
CA PRO A 488 -23.98 -53.11 -43.26
C PRO A 488 -24.31 -53.13 -44.76
N LEU A 489 -24.91 -52.05 -45.26
CA LEU A 489 -24.99 -51.75 -46.68
C LEU A 489 -23.68 -51.10 -47.15
N PRO A 490 -23.11 -51.53 -48.29
CA PRO A 490 -21.92 -50.90 -48.87
C PRO A 490 -22.34 -49.60 -49.59
N GLY A 491 -22.08 -48.47 -48.95
CA GLY A 491 -22.27 -47.14 -49.54
C GLY A 491 -21.15 -46.81 -50.54
N PRO A 492 -21.47 -46.18 -51.69
CA PRO A 492 -20.52 -45.93 -52.76
C PRO A 492 -19.65 -44.70 -52.51
N GLY A 493 -18.33 -44.89 -52.64
CA GLY A 493 -17.42 -43.89 -53.23
C GLY A 493 -17.47 -42.47 -52.68
N GLY A 494 -17.25 -42.29 -51.37
CA GLY A 494 -16.83 -41.00 -50.83
C GLY A 494 -15.38 -40.71 -51.26
N LYS A 495 -15.18 -39.65 -52.05
CA LYS A 495 -13.85 -39.13 -52.42
C LYS A 495 -13.00 -38.99 -51.15
N PRO A 496 -11.71 -39.39 -51.16
CA PRO A 496 -10.84 -39.20 -50.02
C PRO A 496 -10.82 -37.71 -49.69
N GLY A 497 -11.33 -37.37 -48.50
CA GLY A 497 -11.24 -36.02 -47.98
C GLY A 497 -9.80 -35.57 -48.05
N VAL A 498 -9.59 -34.36 -48.57
CA VAL A 498 -8.32 -33.65 -48.51
C VAL A 498 -7.86 -33.73 -47.06
N GLY A 499 -6.90 -34.61 -46.78
CA GLY A 499 -6.27 -34.68 -45.48
C GLY A 499 -5.68 -33.32 -45.22
N ILE A 500 -6.24 -32.59 -44.25
CA ILE A 500 -5.62 -31.41 -43.68
C ILE A 500 -4.27 -31.89 -43.16
N GLY A 501 -3.25 -31.68 -43.99
CA GLY A 501 -1.93 -32.26 -43.82
C GLY A 501 -1.34 -31.80 -42.49
N SER A 502 -0.79 -32.75 -41.73
CA SER A 502 0.13 -32.51 -40.61
C SER A 502 -0.16 -31.21 -39.85
N GLY A 503 -1.39 -31.06 -39.33
CA GLY A 503 -1.76 -29.90 -38.53
C GLY A 503 -0.80 -29.76 -37.35
N ALA A 504 -0.54 -28.52 -36.93
CA ALA A 504 0.28 -28.22 -35.76
C ALA A 504 -0.15 -29.12 -34.60
N ARG A 505 0.80 -29.84 -33.99
CA ARG A 505 0.54 -30.48 -32.70
C ARG A 505 0.44 -29.36 -31.69
N LEU A 506 -0.78 -29.01 -31.30
CA LEU A 506 -1.00 -28.04 -30.26
C LEU A 506 -0.39 -28.57 -28.94
N PRO A 507 0.16 -27.69 -28.09
CA PRO A 507 0.57 -28.09 -26.76
C PRO A 507 -0.59 -28.75 -26.00
N ASP A 508 -0.32 -29.83 -25.26
CA ASP A 508 -1.30 -30.45 -24.40
C ASP A 508 -1.92 -29.40 -23.45
N GLY A 509 -3.26 -29.31 -23.41
CA GLY A 509 -4.01 -28.34 -22.61
C GLY A 509 -4.42 -27.05 -23.34
N TYR A 510 -4.02 -26.87 -24.61
CA TYR A 510 -4.44 -25.72 -25.41
C TYR A 510 -5.63 -26.10 -26.30
N ASP A 511 -6.85 -25.68 -25.95
CA ASP A 511 -8.03 -25.81 -26.81
C ASP A 511 -8.14 -24.58 -27.72
N PRO A 512 -7.89 -24.70 -29.04
CA PRO A 512 -7.96 -23.60 -29.98
C PRO A 512 -9.40 -23.10 -30.21
N TYR A 513 -10.41 -23.84 -29.72
CA TYR A 513 -11.83 -23.51 -29.90
C TYR A 513 -12.55 -23.14 -28.58
N GLY A 514 -11.95 -23.42 -27.42
CA GLY A 514 -12.55 -23.18 -26.10
C GLY A 514 -12.23 -21.81 -25.49
N SER A 515 -11.16 -21.16 -25.93
CA SER A 515 -10.83 -19.80 -25.51
C SER A 515 -11.52 -18.81 -26.46
N SER A 516 -12.31 -17.89 -25.91
CA SER A 516 -13.00 -16.83 -26.66
C SER A 516 -12.08 -16.30 -27.76
N ALA A 517 -12.43 -16.55 -29.03
CA ALA A 517 -11.61 -16.21 -30.18
C ALA A 517 -11.08 -14.79 -29.98
N ALA A 518 -9.78 -14.67 -29.69
CA ALA A 518 -9.15 -13.37 -29.56
C ALA A 518 -9.49 -12.66 -30.86
N SER A 519 -10.21 -11.53 -30.78
CA SER A 519 -10.57 -10.81 -32.00
C SER A 519 -9.29 -10.63 -32.79
N ASP A 520 -9.33 -10.91 -34.09
CA ASP A 520 -8.23 -10.78 -35.06
C ASP A 520 -7.46 -9.45 -35.00
N ASP A 521 -8.00 -8.50 -34.23
CA ASP A 521 -7.61 -7.12 -34.06
C ASP A 521 -6.70 -6.84 -32.86
N VAL A 522 -6.45 -7.81 -31.97
CA VAL A 522 -5.53 -7.62 -30.83
C VAL A 522 -4.10 -7.57 -31.36
N GLU A 523 -3.47 -6.40 -31.29
CA GLU A 523 -2.09 -6.23 -31.79
C GLU A 523 -1.05 -6.54 -30.71
N ASN A 524 -1.39 -6.25 -29.47
CA ASN A 524 -0.51 -6.38 -28.30
C ASN A 524 -1.26 -7.04 -27.15
N TYR A 525 -0.59 -7.92 -26.41
CA TYR A 525 -1.07 -8.42 -25.12
C TYR A 525 -0.46 -7.63 -23.97
N LEU A 526 -1.14 -7.69 -22.82
CA LEU A 526 -0.67 -7.11 -21.57
C LEU A 526 -0.04 -8.22 -20.71
N LEU A 527 1.25 -8.10 -20.45
CA LEU A 527 1.94 -8.88 -19.43
C LEU A 527 1.78 -8.18 -18.09
N ARG A 528 1.47 -8.93 -17.04
CA ARG A 528 1.33 -8.44 -15.67
C ARG A 528 2.13 -9.30 -14.70
N PHE A 529 3.07 -8.67 -14.03
CA PHE A 529 3.91 -9.25 -12.98
C PHE A 529 3.65 -8.55 -11.64
N VAL A 530 3.64 -9.31 -10.55
CA VAL A 530 3.42 -8.81 -9.19
C VAL A 530 4.54 -9.33 -8.29
N ASP A 531 5.36 -8.41 -7.76
CA ASP A 531 6.35 -8.69 -6.71
C ASP A 531 5.74 -8.34 -5.35
N CYS A 532 5.42 -9.36 -4.54
CA CYS A 532 4.70 -9.21 -3.28
C CYS A 532 5.57 -9.19 -2.01
N ASP A 533 6.90 -9.31 -2.14
CA ASP A 533 7.82 -9.36 -0.99
C ASP A 533 8.85 -8.22 -0.96
N VAL A 534 8.54 -7.11 -1.66
CA VAL A 534 9.28 -5.85 -1.57
C VAL A 534 9.31 -5.31 -0.14
N LYS A 535 10.36 -4.58 0.25
CA LYS A 535 10.59 -4.10 1.63
C LYS A 535 10.77 -2.59 1.70
N PRO A 536 10.31 -1.91 2.76
CA PRO A 536 10.49 -0.46 2.90
C PRO A 536 11.96 -0.08 3.04
N GLY A 537 12.39 0.97 2.35
CA GLY A 537 13.77 1.45 2.35
C GLY A 537 14.70 0.71 1.37
N HIS A 538 14.16 -0.20 0.56
CA HIS A 538 14.88 -0.92 -0.48
C HIS A 538 14.49 -0.38 -1.86
N THR A 539 15.39 -0.54 -2.84
CA THR A 539 15.15 -0.18 -4.24
C THR A 539 15.30 -1.42 -5.10
N TYR A 540 14.33 -1.64 -5.99
CA TYR A 540 14.27 -2.83 -6.83
C TYR A 540 14.45 -2.47 -8.30
N GLU A 541 15.16 -3.33 -9.02
CA GLU A 541 15.29 -3.28 -10.48
C GLU A 541 14.97 -4.65 -11.07
N TYR A 542 14.44 -4.67 -12.29
CA TYR A 542 13.93 -5.89 -12.91
C TYR A 542 14.48 -6.12 -14.32
N ARG A 543 14.70 -7.40 -14.65
CA ARG A 543 14.89 -7.87 -16.03
C ARG A 543 13.83 -8.90 -16.34
N ILE A 544 13.30 -8.86 -17.56
CA ILE A 544 12.23 -9.75 -18.02
C ILE A 544 12.68 -10.46 -19.30
N ARG A 545 12.35 -11.75 -19.43
CA ARG A 545 12.35 -12.45 -20.73
C ARG A 545 11.07 -13.26 -20.90
N LEU A 546 10.57 -13.34 -22.13
CA LEU A 546 9.39 -14.13 -22.48
C LEU A 546 9.79 -15.58 -22.80
N ARG A 547 8.88 -16.50 -22.50
CA ARG A 547 8.96 -17.91 -22.90
C ARG A 547 7.85 -18.24 -23.88
N MET A 548 8.21 -18.79 -25.03
CA MET A 548 7.25 -19.20 -26.06
C MET A 548 7.42 -20.69 -26.37
N HIS A 549 6.32 -21.40 -26.57
CA HIS A 549 6.38 -22.75 -27.12
C HIS A 549 7.01 -22.72 -28.52
N ASN A 550 7.95 -23.62 -28.79
CA ASN A 550 8.56 -23.72 -30.11
C ASN A 550 7.59 -24.41 -31.09
N PRO A 551 7.09 -23.75 -32.14
CA PRO A 551 6.19 -24.38 -33.10
C PRO A 551 6.83 -25.53 -33.89
N ASN A 552 8.16 -25.60 -33.98
CA ASN A 552 8.87 -26.70 -34.65
C ASN A 552 9.10 -27.92 -33.74
N TYR A 553 8.79 -27.84 -32.46
CA TYR A 553 8.98 -28.96 -31.53
C TYR A 553 8.10 -30.16 -31.92
N GLY A 554 8.69 -31.36 -31.96
CA GLY A 554 7.99 -32.60 -32.36
C GLY A 554 7.54 -32.67 -33.83
N GLN A 555 7.93 -31.71 -34.68
CA GLN A 555 7.67 -31.74 -36.13
C GLN A 555 8.65 -32.66 -36.87
N ASP A 556 8.41 -32.91 -38.16
CA ASP A 556 9.34 -33.71 -38.98
C ASP A 556 10.73 -33.03 -39.05
N PRO A 557 11.81 -33.69 -38.60
CA PRO A 557 13.17 -33.16 -38.68
C PRO A 557 13.60 -32.76 -40.10
N LYS A 558 13.00 -33.33 -41.16
CA LYS A 558 13.31 -32.97 -42.55
C LYS A 558 12.71 -31.62 -42.96
N ALA A 559 11.63 -31.20 -42.32
CA ALA A 559 10.93 -29.95 -42.60
C ALA A 559 11.59 -28.73 -41.94
N VAL A 560 12.49 -28.94 -40.98
CA VAL A 560 13.16 -27.88 -40.21
C VAL A 560 14.62 -27.73 -40.66
N ILE A 561 15.11 -26.49 -40.71
CA ILE A 561 16.48 -26.17 -41.18
C ILE A 561 17.54 -26.82 -40.29
N ASN A 562 17.31 -26.79 -38.97
CA ASN A 562 18.14 -27.45 -37.97
C ASN A 562 17.31 -28.53 -37.26
N GLN A 563 17.74 -29.79 -37.39
CA GLN A 563 17.07 -30.94 -36.77
C GLN A 563 17.05 -30.87 -35.24
N GLU A 564 17.94 -30.11 -34.62
CA GLU A 564 17.94 -29.94 -33.17
C GLU A 564 16.70 -29.23 -32.64
N PHE A 565 16.07 -28.35 -33.43
CA PHE A 565 14.92 -27.56 -33.02
C PHE A 565 13.68 -28.42 -32.69
N VAL A 566 13.64 -29.64 -33.22
CA VAL A 566 12.56 -30.61 -32.94
C VAL A 566 12.73 -31.28 -31.57
N LYS A 567 13.93 -31.24 -30.98
CA LYS A 567 14.27 -31.95 -29.73
C LYS A 567 13.74 -31.21 -28.49
N GLU A 568 13.57 -31.95 -27.38
CA GLU A 568 13.06 -31.43 -26.09
C GLU A 568 13.82 -30.19 -25.59
N LYS A 569 15.13 -30.12 -25.82
CA LYS A 569 15.96 -28.97 -25.44
C LYS A 569 15.45 -27.63 -26.00
N TYR A 570 14.83 -27.65 -27.18
CA TYR A 570 14.31 -26.45 -27.85
C TYR A 570 12.78 -26.41 -27.83
N LYS A 571 12.13 -27.14 -26.91
CA LYS A 571 10.67 -27.10 -26.73
C LYS A 571 10.16 -25.71 -26.32
N THR A 572 11.02 -24.91 -25.70
CA THR A 572 10.73 -23.52 -25.32
C THR A 572 11.76 -22.61 -25.97
N LEU A 573 11.28 -21.56 -26.63
CA LEU A 573 12.08 -20.45 -27.13
C LEU A 573 12.02 -19.30 -26.13
N TYR A 574 13.12 -18.56 -26.02
CA TYR A 574 13.27 -17.47 -25.06
C TYR A 574 13.55 -16.17 -25.81
N SER A 575 12.95 -15.08 -25.35
CA SER A 575 13.38 -13.74 -25.78
C SER A 575 14.75 -13.41 -25.18
N LYS A 576 15.36 -12.31 -25.65
CA LYS A 576 16.52 -11.75 -24.94
C LYS A 576 16.06 -11.18 -23.61
N TRP A 577 16.97 -11.14 -22.64
CA TRP A 577 16.73 -10.41 -21.40
C TRP A 577 16.62 -8.91 -21.70
N VAL A 578 15.55 -8.31 -21.21
CA VAL A 578 15.31 -6.86 -21.28
C VAL A 578 15.49 -6.29 -19.89
N TYR A 579 16.39 -5.32 -19.74
CA TYR A 579 16.49 -4.53 -18.53
C TYR A 579 15.46 -3.42 -18.56
N LEU A 580 14.68 -3.30 -17.48
CA LEU A 580 13.76 -2.19 -17.27
C LEU A 580 14.53 -1.08 -16.55
N PRO A 581 14.91 0.02 -17.24
CA PRO A 581 15.76 1.07 -16.64
C PRO A 581 15.10 1.84 -15.47
N THR A 582 13.83 1.60 -15.19
CA THR A 582 13.14 2.22 -14.06
C THR A 582 13.39 1.43 -12.79
N SER A 583 14.21 1.99 -11.89
CA SER A 583 14.34 1.50 -10.51
C SER A 583 13.14 1.97 -9.67
N ILE A 584 12.59 1.10 -8.83
CA ILE A 584 11.46 1.44 -7.95
C ILE A 584 11.91 1.50 -6.48
N PRO A 585 12.08 2.71 -5.90
CA PRO A 585 12.39 2.84 -4.49
C PRO A 585 11.11 2.63 -3.67
N VAL A 586 11.15 1.69 -2.73
CA VAL A 586 10.09 1.53 -1.74
C VAL A 586 10.39 2.52 -0.60
N PRO A 587 9.55 3.54 -0.39
CA PRO A 587 9.82 4.57 0.60
C PRO A 587 9.86 3.95 2.00
N ASN A 588 10.59 4.61 2.90
CA ASN A 588 10.46 4.30 4.32
C ASN A 588 9.01 4.55 4.76
N GLU A 589 8.49 3.66 5.59
CA GLU A 589 7.10 3.64 6.00
C GLU A 589 6.82 4.40 7.30
N SER A 590 7.75 5.26 7.71
CA SER A 590 7.62 6.11 8.89
C SER A 590 8.15 7.50 8.58
N PHE A 591 7.29 8.50 8.75
CA PHE A 591 7.61 9.91 8.57
C PHE A 591 7.44 10.67 9.88
N LEU A 592 8.32 11.63 10.08
CA LEU A 592 8.33 12.55 11.21
C LEU A 592 8.20 13.97 10.66
N TYR A 593 7.16 14.66 11.10
CA TYR A 593 6.86 16.05 10.73
C TYR A 593 6.76 16.93 11.98
N ALA A 594 7.24 18.16 11.89
CA ALA A 594 6.91 19.21 12.84
C ALA A 594 5.41 19.51 12.74
N TYR A 595 4.73 19.48 13.88
CA TYR A 595 3.30 19.78 13.95
C TYR A 595 3.09 21.10 14.68
N ASP A 596 2.12 21.89 14.22
CA ASP A 596 1.81 23.16 14.85
C ASP A 596 1.21 22.98 16.26
N THR A 597 1.83 23.65 17.22
CA THR A 597 1.48 23.53 18.64
C THR A 597 0.12 24.13 18.97
N LYS A 598 -0.30 25.18 18.22
CA LYS A 598 -1.60 25.81 18.40
C LYS A 598 -2.71 24.83 18.01
N THR A 599 -2.61 24.29 16.80
CA THR A 599 -3.56 23.31 16.26
C THR A 599 -3.68 22.10 17.19
N TYR A 600 -2.56 21.60 17.72
CA TYR A 600 -2.57 20.48 18.69
C TYR A 600 -3.35 20.81 19.97
N ARG A 601 -3.15 22.01 20.53
CA ARG A 601 -3.87 22.44 21.75
C ARG A 601 -5.36 22.55 21.50
N GLU A 602 -5.76 23.17 20.38
CA GLU A 602 -7.17 23.32 20.00
C GLU A 602 -7.85 21.95 19.82
N GLN A 603 -7.20 21.03 19.11
CA GLN A 603 -7.68 19.65 18.93
C GLN A 603 -7.78 18.89 20.25
N THR A 604 -6.81 19.06 21.15
CA THR A 604 -6.81 18.40 22.47
C THR A 604 -7.94 18.93 23.36
N VAL A 605 -8.18 20.24 23.35
CA VAL A 605 -9.29 20.85 24.11
C VAL A 605 -10.63 20.34 23.57
N ALA A 606 -10.81 20.30 22.25
CA ALA A 606 -12.03 19.79 21.63
C ALA A 606 -12.26 18.29 21.91
N ALA A 607 -11.21 17.47 21.86
CA ALA A 607 -11.32 16.02 22.07
C ALA A 607 -11.63 15.62 23.52
N TYR A 608 -11.20 16.43 24.50
CA TYR A 608 -11.34 16.14 25.94
C TYR A 608 -12.16 17.20 26.69
N GLU A 609 -13.06 17.90 25.99
CA GLU A 609 -13.96 18.86 26.61
C GLU A 609 -14.78 18.18 27.73
N GLY A 610 -14.84 18.80 28.90
CA GLY A 610 -15.49 18.24 30.10
C GLY A 610 -14.65 17.22 30.89
N GLN A 611 -13.50 16.76 30.39
CA GLN A 611 -12.64 15.77 31.05
C GLN A 611 -11.35 16.42 31.58
N ARG A 612 -11.48 17.31 32.58
CA ARG A 612 -10.37 18.15 33.09
C ARG A 612 -9.10 17.37 33.45
N GLU A 613 -9.22 16.18 34.05
CA GLU A 613 -8.05 15.35 34.41
C GLU A 613 -7.29 14.83 33.18
N LEU A 614 -8.01 14.37 32.14
CA LEU A 614 -7.42 13.92 30.88
C LEU A 614 -6.85 15.09 30.10
N LEU A 615 -7.58 16.21 30.03
CA LEU A 615 -7.12 17.43 29.38
C LEU A 615 -5.78 17.89 29.98
N ASN A 616 -5.67 17.94 31.31
CA ASN A 616 -4.42 18.33 31.99
C ASN A 616 -3.25 17.36 31.71
N ARG A 617 -3.53 16.08 31.45
CA ARG A 617 -2.49 15.08 31.12
C ARG A 617 -2.04 15.13 29.68
N MET A 618 -2.96 15.45 28.77
CA MET A 618 -2.71 15.55 27.32
C MET A 618 -2.24 16.95 26.90
N GLN A 619 -2.37 17.95 27.79
CA GLN A 619 -1.94 19.31 27.51
C GLN A 619 -0.44 19.38 27.23
N LEU A 620 -0.11 20.06 26.12
CA LEU A 620 1.26 20.36 25.73
C LEU A 620 1.95 21.24 26.78
N LYS A 621 3.09 20.78 27.29
CA LYS A 621 3.92 21.58 28.21
C LYS A 621 4.76 22.60 27.44
N ASP A 622 5.12 23.71 28.10
CA ASP A 622 5.93 24.80 27.52
C ASP A 622 7.32 24.32 27.05
N ASN A 623 7.83 23.20 27.56
CA ASN A 623 9.12 22.61 27.21
C ASN A 623 9.05 21.43 26.23
N GLN A 624 7.93 21.30 25.50
CA GLN A 624 7.72 20.23 24.51
C GLN A 624 7.37 20.81 23.14
N ALA A 625 7.86 20.14 22.09
CA ALA A 625 7.38 20.31 20.72
C ALA A 625 6.37 19.22 20.39
N VAL A 626 5.57 19.41 19.34
CA VAL A 626 4.66 18.37 18.83
C VAL A 626 5.22 17.79 17.54
N VAL A 627 5.43 16.48 17.53
CA VAL A 627 5.85 15.74 16.34
C VAL A 627 4.67 14.93 15.83
N GLN A 628 4.30 15.11 14.57
CA GLN A 628 3.37 14.21 13.92
C GLN A 628 4.14 13.02 13.37
N VAL A 629 3.75 11.83 13.81
CA VAL A 629 4.30 10.55 13.36
C VAL A 629 3.26 9.92 12.44
N ALA A 630 3.64 9.70 11.19
CA ALA A 630 2.84 8.96 10.22
C ALA A 630 3.55 7.66 9.90
N SER A 631 2.93 6.52 10.21
CA SER A 631 3.52 5.20 10.00
C SER A 631 2.56 4.28 9.28
N TRP A 632 3.02 3.58 8.25
CA TRP A 632 2.31 2.44 7.71
C TRP A 632 2.41 1.31 8.73
N MET A 633 1.28 0.75 9.12
CA MET A 633 1.23 -0.33 10.10
C MET A 633 0.59 -1.56 9.48
N GLU A 634 1.38 -2.62 9.35
CA GLU A 634 0.87 -3.93 8.93
C GLU A 634 -0.04 -4.53 10.01
N GLN A 635 0.37 -4.40 11.27
CA GLN A 635 -0.32 -4.96 12.43
C GLN A 635 -0.12 -4.07 13.66
N VAL A 636 -1.08 -4.10 14.57
CA VAL A 636 -0.99 -3.44 15.89
C VAL A 636 -1.12 -4.47 17.01
N ARG A 637 -0.42 -4.24 18.12
CA ARG A 637 -0.56 -5.07 19.32
C ARG A 637 -1.73 -4.58 20.16
N ALA A 638 -2.67 -5.46 20.44
CA ALA A 638 -3.74 -5.20 21.39
C ALA A 638 -3.22 -5.31 22.84
N ASP A 639 -3.47 -4.30 23.69
CA ASP A 639 -3.01 -4.25 25.10
C ASP A 639 -3.35 -5.49 25.95
N ALA A 640 -4.40 -6.22 25.57
CA ALA A 640 -4.91 -7.35 26.34
C ALA A 640 -4.26 -8.71 25.99
N GLY A 641 -3.22 -8.76 25.14
CA GLY A 641 -2.52 -10.02 24.85
C GLY A 641 -1.35 -9.92 23.87
N SER A 642 -0.73 -11.05 23.56
CA SER A 642 0.27 -11.20 22.48
C SER A 642 -0.34 -11.14 21.07
N LYS A 643 -1.62 -10.77 20.97
CA LYS A 643 -2.37 -10.83 19.73
C LYS A 643 -2.11 -9.58 18.89
N HIS A 644 -1.68 -9.84 17.66
CA HIS A 644 -1.51 -8.83 16.63
C HIS A 644 -2.80 -8.75 15.82
N GLU A 645 -3.36 -7.55 15.68
CA GLU A 645 -4.51 -7.29 14.81
C GLU A 645 -4.00 -6.63 13.52
N PRO A 646 -4.34 -7.17 12.34
CA PRO A 646 -3.88 -6.58 11.09
C PRO A 646 -4.60 -5.27 10.78
N VAL A 647 -3.85 -4.35 10.17
CA VAL A 647 -4.32 -2.99 9.84
C VAL A 647 -4.10 -2.72 8.36
N GLY A 648 -2.84 -2.77 7.89
CA GLY A 648 -2.50 -2.53 6.49
C GLY A 648 -2.91 -1.14 6.00
N ALA A 649 -2.67 -0.12 6.82
CA ALA A 649 -3.02 1.27 6.53
C ALA A 649 -2.01 2.24 7.15
N TRP A 650 -2.03 3.48 6.66
CA TRP A 650 -1.33 4.60 7.31
C TRP A 650 -2.02 4.96 8.61
N VAL A 651 -1.24 5.11 9.68
CA VAL A 651 -1.71 5.55 10.98
C VAL A 651 -0.95 6.82 11.36
N VAL A 652 -1.70 7.88 11.66
CA VAL A 652 -1.14 9.20 11.96
C VAL A 652 -1.48 9.57 13.41
N THR A 653 -0.49 10.09 14.13
CA THR A 653 -0.68 10.59 15.50
C THR A 653 0.26 11.75 15.82
N GLU A 654 -0.21 12.65 16.67
CA GLU A 654 0.55 13.78 17.18
C GLU A 654 1.06 13.50 18.60
N ILE A 655 2.38 13.59 18.78
CA ILE A 655 3.07 13.22 20.02
C ILE A 655 3.84 14.44 20.55
N PRO A 656 3.55 14.93 21.77
CA PRO A 656 4.39 15.92 22.43
C PRO A 656 5.68 15.27 22.93
N VAL A 657 6.82 15.83 22.52
CA VAL A 657 8.18 15.32 22.80
C VAL A 657 9.03 16.44 23.40
N GLY A 658 9.75 16.15 24.48
CA GLY A 658 10.72 17.06 25.10
C GLY A 658 12.13 16.94 24.50
N ARG A 659 12.99 17.93 24.79
CA ARG A 659 14.41 17.87 24.40
C ARG A 659 15.10 16.66 25.05
N GLY A 660 15.90 15.95 24.27
CA GLY A 660 16.61 14.72 24.67
C GLY A 660 15.71 13.47 24.73
N GLU A 661 14.41 13.56 24.45
CA GLU A 661 13.51 12.41 24.46
C GLU A 661 13.50 11.70 23.11
N TYR A 662 13.28 10.38 23.13
CA TYR A 662 12.97 9.62 21.92
C TYR A 662 11.64 10.08 21.35
N ILE A 663 11.60 10.30 20.04
CA ILE A 663 10.38 10.59 19.29
C ILE A 663 9.60 9.29 19.16
N GLY A 664 8.34 9.32 19.58
CA GLY A 664 7.47 8.15 19.55
C GLY A 664 7.30 7.52 20.91
N ARG A 665 6.05 7.12 21.20
CA ARG A 665 5.67 6.40 22.42
C ARG A 665 4.42 5.61 22.15
N LYS A 666 4.04 4.78 23.11
CA LYS A 666 2.73 4.13 23.09
C LYS A 666 1.64 5.19 23.31
N GLN A 667 0.71 5.32 22.36
CA GLN A 667 -0.35 6.32 22.38
C GLN A 667 -1.70 5.66 22.12
N HIS A 668 -2.71 6.07 22.89
CA HIS A 668 -4.08 5.68 22.62
C HIS A 668 -4.58 6.44 21.39
N ILE A 669 -4.93 5.71 20.35
CA ILE A 669 -5.44 6.26 19.10
C ILE A 669 -6.80 5.66 18.75
N LYS A 670 -7.65 6.45 18.11
CA LYS A 670 -8.91 5.96 17.56
C LYS A 670 -8.61 5.20 16.27
N LEU A 671 -8.29 3.91 16.39
CA LEU A 671 -7.92 3.05 15.27
C LEU A 671 -9.10 2.17 14.83
N PRO A 672 -9.53 2.22 13.55
CA PRO A 672 -10.41 1.21 13.00
C PRO A 672 -9.69 -0.14 12.94
N LEU A 673 -10.33 -1.19 13.42
CA LEU A 673 -9.83 -2.56 13.30
C LEU A 673 -10.80 -3.37 12.47
N TRP A 674 -10.26 -4.33 11.72
CA TRP A 674 -11.10 -5.24 10.94
C TRP A 674 -11.94 -6.13 11.85
N SER A 675 -13.23 -6.21 11.54
CA SER A 675 -14.14 -7.14 12.18
C SER A 675 -14.49 -8.26 11.23
N SER A 676 -13.99 -9.46 11.51
CA SER A 676 -14.30 -10.66 10.71
C SER A 676 -15.79 -10.98 10.66
N GLU A 677 -16.56 -10.57 11.67
CA GLU A 677 -18.00 -10.82 11.71
C GLU A 677 -18.76 -9.97 10.70
N SER A 678 -18.45 -8.68 10.63
CA SER A 678 -19.10 -7.74 9.70
C SER A 678 -18.34 -7.58 8.39
N SER A 679 -17.16 -8.21 8.26
CA SER A 679 -16.27 -8.13 7.08
C SER A 679 -15.99 -6.68 6.65
N GLN A 680 -15.80 -5.79 7.62
CA GLN A 680 -15.51 -4.37 7.42
C GLN A 680 -14.68 -3.82 8.57
N TYR A 681 -14.08 -2.64 8.39
CA TYR A 681 -13.44 -1.94 9.51
C TYR A 681 -14.48 -1.35 10.46
N GLN A 682 -14.21 -1.42 11.76
CA GLN A 682 -15.05 -0.86 12.81
C GLN A 682 -14.21 -0.21 13.90
N PHE A 683 -14.72 0.87 14.48
CA PHE A 683 -14.16 1.41 15.72
C PHE A 683 -14.55 0.53 16.89
N ARG A 684 -13.58 -0.25 17.37
CA ARG A 684 -13.70 -0.94 18.65
C ARG A 684 -13.23 -0.01 19.75
N GLU A 685 -14.15 0.48 20.57
CA GLU A 685 -13.78 1.11 21.83
C GLU A 685 -13.32 -0.03 22.76
N VAL A 686 -12.07 0.01 23.24
CA VAL A 686 -11.63 -0.92 24.27
C VAL A 686 -12.56 -0.70 25.45
N ALA A 687 -13.46 -1.66 25.72
CA ALA A 687 -14.43 -1.57 26.79
C ALA A 687 -13.71 -1.11 28.06
N ASP A 688 -14.05 0.11 28.54
CA ASP A 688 -13.35 0.91 29.54
C ASP A 688 -12.67 0.02 30.58
N LYS A 689 -11.49 -0.48 30.22
CA LYS A 689 -10.74 -1.37 31.08
C LYS A 689 -9.97 -0.40 31.93
N VAL A 690 -10.66 0.12 32.94
CA VAL A 690 -10.05 0.77 34.07
C VAL A 690 -8.97 -0.21 34.53
N ILE A 691 -7.70 0.11 34.27
CA ILE A 691 -6.59 -0.61 34.89
C ILE A 691 -6.93 -0.53 36.39
N PRO A 692 -7.27 -1.66 37.05
CA PRO A 692 -7.77 -1.60 38.41
C PRO A 692 -6.68 -0.92 39.23
N PRO A 693 -6.94 0.28 39.76
CA PRO A 693 -5.91 1.04 40.42
C PRO A 693 -5.42 0.20 41.60
N LYS A 694 -4.11 -0.03 41.69
CA LYS A 694 -3.48 -0.55 42.92
C LYS A 694 -3.65 0.52 44.02
N GLY A 695 -4.84 0.59 44.63
CA GLY A 695 -5.16 1.40 45.81
C GLY A 695 -5.57 2.87 45.59
N GLY A 696 -6.11 3.25 44.42
CA GLY A 696 -6.47 4.65 44.11
C GLY A 696 -7.82 4.83 43.42
N LYS A 697 -8.27 6.08 43.23
CA LYS A 697 -9.43 6.41 42.38
C LYS A 697 -9.12 6.02 40.92
N GLU A 698 -10.12 5.49 40.22
CA GLU A 698 -10.03 5.15 38.80
C GLU A 698 -9.60 6.38 38.01
N GLN A 699 -8.42 6.32 37.36
CA GLN A 699 -8.00 7.42 36.51
C GLN A 699 -8.67 7.27 35.15
N PRO A 700 -9.31 8.34 34.62
CA PRO A 700 -9.86 8.31 33.28
C PRO A 700 -8.74 8.05 32.27
N GLN A 701 -8.99 7.15 31.31
CA GLN A 701 -8.07 6.79 30.24
C GLN A 701 -8.55 7.40 28.93
N PRO A 702 -7.63 7.82 28.03
CA PRO A 702 -8.02 8.23 26.70
C PRO A 702 -8.70 7.07 25.96
N LYS A 703 -9.76 7.36 25.22
CA LYS A 703 -10.40 6.38 24.34
C LYS A 703 -9.45 5.97 23.22
N GLY A 704 -9.43 4.68 22.89
CA GLY A 704 -8.71 4.16 21.72
C GLY A 704 -7.87 2.92 22.02
N TRP A 705 -7.07 2.54 21.04
CA TRP A 705 -6.10 1.44 21.11
C TRP A 705 -4.73 1.99 21.44
N LEU A 706 -4.04 1.39 22.40
CA LEU A 706 -2.65 1.72 22.66
C LEU A 706 -1.78 1.16 21.53
N VAL A 707 -1.30 2.06 20.68
CA VAL A 707 -0.46 1.72 19.53
C VAL A 707 0.96 2.23 19.78
N ASP A 708 1.94 1.40 19.45
CA ASP A 708 3.35 1.69 19.66
C ASP A 708 3.94 2.44 18.46
N PHE A 709 4.22 3.73 18.66
CA PHE A 709 4.89 4.57 17.67
C PHE A 709 6.36 4.81 18.02
N SER A 710 6.96 4.01 18.91
CA SER A 710 8.34 4.22 19.32
C SER A 710 9.29 4.20 18.12
N THR A 711 10.09 5.26 17.99
CA THR A 711 11.14 5.35 16.98
C THR A 711 12.51 5.43 17.67
N LYS A 712 13.57 5.16 16.91
CA LYS A 712 14.95 5.37 17.38
C LYS A 712 15.44 6.81 17.16
N SER A 713 14.55 7.73 16.76
CA SER A 713 14.89 9.13 16.55
C SER A 713 14.79 9.90 17.88
N ILE A 714 15.64 10.90 18.08
CA ILE A 714 15.70 11.70 19.31
C ILE A 714 15.47 13.17 18.94
N LEU A 715 14.62 13.87 19.68
CA LEU A 715 14.49 15.32 19.58
C LEU A 715 15.65 15.98 20.32
N VAL A 716 16.59 16.60 19.61
CA VAL A 716 17.76 17.25 20.22
C VAL A 716 17.37 18.59 20.81
N ASP A 717 16.78 19.44 19.97
CA ASP A 717 16.39 20.78 20.32
C ASP A 717 15.17 21.21 19.51
N PHE A 718 14.49 22.25 19.96
CA PHE A 718 13.46 22.93 19.19
C PHE A 718 13.34 24.39 19.60
N GLU A 719 12.93 25.23 18.66
CA GLU A 719 12.56 26.63 18.88
C GLU A 719 11.11 26.86 18.42
N GLY A 720 10.51 27.93 18.94
CA GLY A 720 9.16 28.33 18.59
C GLY A 720 8.05 27.77 19.48
N GLY A 721 6.85 27.61 18.92
CA GLY A 721 5.64 27.30 19.69
C GLY A 721 5.13 28.52 20.45
N ARG A 722 4.79 28.34 21.75
CA ARG A 722 4.25 29.43 22.58
C ARG A 722 5.36 30.23 23.23
N VAL A 723 5.63 31.42 22.72
CA VAL A 723 6.66 32.32 23.22
C VAL A 723 6.00 33.39 24.09
N LYS A 724 6.44 33.47 25.35
CA LYS A 724 6.03 34.53 26.28
C LYS A 724 7.10 35.62 26.28
N GLY A 725 6.80 36.72 25.61
CA GLY A 725 7.66 37.91 25.57
C GLY A 725 7.25 38.94 26.62
N LYS A 726 8.22 39.76 27.05
CA LYS A 726 7.94 41.02 27.75
C LYS A 726 8.29 42.16 26.81
N SER A 727 7.29 42.92 26.40
CA SER A 727 7.53 44.21 25.74
C SER A 727 7.53 45.30 26.81
N SER A 728 8.56 46.14 26.82
CA SER A 728 8.58 47.38 27.62
C SER A 728 7.66 48.47 27.05
N VAL A 729 7.06 48.20 25.89
CA VAL A 729 6.23 49.12 25.12
C VAL A 729 4.84 48.49 24.91
N SER A 730 3.79 49.24 25.25
CA SER A 730 2.40 48.94 24.88
C SER A 730 1.82 50.12 24.11
N PHE A 731 0.87 49.86 23.25
CA PHE A 731 0.06 50.91 22.62
C PHE A 731 -1.17 51.18 23.50
N ASP A 732 -1.53 52.46 23.71
CA ASP A 732 -2.84 52.82 24.29
C ASP A 732 -3.96 52.72 23.23
N ASP A 733 -5.20 52.98 23.64
CA ASP A 733 -6.38 52.94 22.74
C ASP A 733 -6.29 53.95 21.56
N LYS A 734 -5.33 54.89 21.62
CA LYS A 734 -5.07 55.90 20.58
C LYS A 734 -3.84 55.57 19.73
N GLY A 735 -3.20 54.42 19.96
CA GLY A 735 -1.98 54.00 19.26
C GLY A 735 -0.69 54.65 19.77
N ASN A 736 -0.71 55.40 20.89
CA ASN A 736 0.52 55.99 21.44
C ASN A 736 1.34 54.94 22.18
N VAL A 737 2.67 55.03 22.04
CA VAL A 737 3.63 54.21 22.80
C VAL A 737 3.62 54.65 24.27
N VAL A 738 3.12 53.77 25.14
CA VAL A 738 3.16 53.96 26.59
C VAL A 738 4.19 53.00 27.19
N PRO A 739 5.10 53.48 28.07
CA PRO A 739 6.03 52.61 28.79
C PRO A 739 5.25 51.76 29.80
N ARG A 740 4.77 50.62 29.34
CA ARG A 740 4.05 49.64 30.15
C ARG A 740 4.60 48.27 29.82
N THR A 741 5.13 47.59 30.83
CA THR A 741 5.56 46.20 30.68
C THR A 741 4.34 45.34 30.44
N ARG A 742 4.13 44.92 29.19
CA ARG A 742 3.09 43.96 28.82
C ARG A 742 3.76 42.62 28.53
N THR A 743 3.29 41.59 29.21
CA THR A 743 3.54 40.22 28.78
C THR A 743 2.65 39.94 27.58
N PHE A 744 3.25 39.54 26.46
CA PHE A 744 2.53 39.07 25.30
C PHE A 744 2.86 37.59 25.08
N GLU A 745 1.89 36.88 24.50
CA GLU A 745 2.02 35.48 24.16
C GLU A 745 1.79 35.37 22.67
N GLU A 746 2.82 34.93 21.96
CA GLU A 746 2.79 34.70 20.52
C GLU A 746 2.96 33.21 20.27
N GLU A 747 2.21 32.69 19.29
CA GLU A 747 2.38 31.33 18.79
C GLU A 747 3.10 31.43 17.45
N VAL A 748 4.33 30.92 17.42
CA VAL A 748 5.21 30.92 16.24
C VAL A 748 5.41 29.49 15.75
N ALA A 749 5.77 29.34 14.47
CA ALA A 749 6.09 28.05 13.88
C ALA A 749 7.17 27.33 14.71
N THR A 750 7.02 26.02 14.87
CA THR A 750 7.96 25.21 15.65
C THR A 750 9.03 24.66 14.72
N GLU A 751 10.28 24.93 15.04
CA GLU A 751 11.45 24.38 14.36
C GLU A 751 12.11 23.34 15.26
N MET A 752 12.43 22.17 14.74
CA MET A 752 12.91 21.03 15.51
C MET A 752 14.18 20.47 14.88
N LEU A 753 15.15 20.15 15.73
CA LEU A 753 16.37 19.44 15.36
C LEU A 753 16.26 17.98 15.84
N ILE A 754 16.22 17.05 14.90
CA ILE A 754 16.03 15.62 15.15
C ILE A 754 17.28 14.85 14.77
N VAL A 755 17.78 13.98 15.65
CA VAL A 755 18.71 12.90 15.26
C VAL A 755 17.90 11.69 14.85
N ARG A 756 18.02 11.27 13.60
CA ARG A 756 17.38 10.06 13.09
C ARG A 756 18.17 8.81 13.49
N GLN A 757 17.54 7.65 13.30
CA GLN A 757 18.14 6.33 13.59
C GLN A 757 19.45 6.03 12.83
N ASP A 758 19.68 6.73 11.72
CA ASP A 758 20.90 6.63 10.91
C ASP A 758 22.03 7.55 11.42
N GLY A 759 21.80 8.27 12.52
CA GLY A 759 22.74 9.23 13.10
C GLY A 759 22.73 10.60 12.42
N LYS A 760 21.91 10.82 11.37
CA LYS A 760 21.84 12.11 10.69
C LYS A 760 20.98 13.09 11.46
N LEU A 761 21.43 14.34 11.50
CA LEU A 761 20.65 15.48 11.98
C LEU A 761 19.73 15.96 10.87
N VAL A 762 18.45 16.17 11.21
CA VAL A 762 17.43 16.70 10.30
C VAL A 762 16.72 17.85 11.01
N VAL A 763 16.61 18.99 10.32
CA VAL A 763 15.81 20.12 10.76
C VAL A 763 14.42 20.00 10.14
N ARG A 764 13.38 20.20 10.95
CA ARG A 764 11.98 20.22 10.54
C ARG A 764 11.34 21.51 11.01
N SER A 765 10.45 22.09 10.22
CA SER A 765 9.71 23.31 10.57
C SER A 765 8.23 23.07 10.33
N SER A 766 7.36 23.42 11.28
CA SER A 766 5.92 23.16 11.17
C SER A 766 5.32 23.87 9.96
N GLN A 767 5.82 25.06 9.62
CA GLN A 767 5.37 25.81 8.45
C GLN A 767 5.72 25.12 7.13
N VAL A 768 6.93 24.54 7.02
CA VAL A 768 7.38 23.83 5.83
C VAL A 768 6.68 22.49 5.72
N ASP A 769 6.62 21.73 6.81
CA ASP A 769 5.98 20.42 6.85
C ASP A 769 4.45 20.53 6.64
N GLU A 770 3.81 21.63 7.04
CA GLU A 770 2.42 21.91 6.68
C GLU A 770 2.19 22.09 5.18
N GLY A 771 3.20 22.55 4.45
CA GLY A 771 3.18 22.65 3.00
C GLY A 771 3.37 21.31 2.29
N ASP A 772 4.00 20.33 2.93
CA ASP A 772 4.45 19.07 2.34
C ASP A 772 3.28 18.24 1.76
N GLU A 773 3.35 17.95 0.46
CA GLU A 773 2.31 17.23 -0.28
C GLU A 773 2.12 15.79 0.23
N LYS A 774 3.20 15.13 0.63
CA LYS A 774 3.17 13.76 1.11
C LYS A 774 2.53 13.68 2.49
N ARG A 775 2.84 14.63 3.38
CA ARG A 775 2.16 14.76 4.67
C ARG A 775 0.66 14.96 4.47
N LYS A 776 0.27 15.87 3.57
CA LYS A 776 -1.15 16.14 3.27
C LYS A 776 -1.86 14.90 2.74
N ASP A 777 -1.26 14.19 1.78
CA ASP A 777 -1.81 12.95 1.22
C ASP A 777 -2.02 11.88 2.30
N VAL A 778 -1.00 11.62 3.14
CA VAL A 778 -1.09 10.62 4.20
C VAL A 778 -2.10 11.00 5.28
N ALA A 779 -2.10 12.27 5.71
CA ALA A 779 -3.06 12.77 6.69
C ALA A 779 -4.51 12.76 6.14
N ALA A 780 -4.70 13.09 4.87
CA ALA A 780 -6.00 13.00 4.19
C ALA A 780 -6.49 11.56 4.11
N LYS A 781 -5.65 10.62 3.63
CA LYS A 781 -5.98 9.19 3.58
C LYS A 781 -6.39 8.65 4.95
N TRP A 782 -5.65 8.98 6.00
CA TRP A 782 -5.99 8.60 7.37
C TRP A 782 -7.32 9.23 7.82
N SER A 783 -7.50 10.54 7.63
CA SER A 783 -8.75 11.20 8.03
C SER A 783 -9.97 10.70 7.25
N ASP A 784 -9.83 10.44 5.96
CA ASP A 784 -10.92 9.98 5.10
C ASP A 784 -11.28 8.54 5.45
N TRP A 785 -10.30 7.69 5.76
CA TRP A 785 -10.56 6.36 6.27
C TRP A 785 -11.30 6.38 7.62
N LEU A 786 -10.88 7.24 8.55
CA LEU A 786 -11.60 7.41 9.82
C LEU A 786 -13.06 7.81 9.59
N LYS A 787 -13.31 8.80 8.72
CA LYS A 787 -14.67 9.24 8.36
C LYS A 787 -15.47 8.12 7.71
N ALA A 788 -14.90 7.38 6.76
CA ALA A 788 -15.56 6.26 6.09
C ALA A 788 -16.05 5.23 7.13
N VAL A 789 -15.21 4.84 8.07
CA VAL A 789 -15.59 3.90 9.13
C VAL A 789 -16.63 4.51 10.10
N GLU A 790 -16.57 5.81 10.39
CA GLU A 790 -17.57 6.47 11.24
C GLU A 790 -18.95 6.46 10.59
N THR A 791 -19.03 6.67 9.26
CA THR A 791 -20.32 6.63 8.54
C THR A 791 -20.97 5.25 8.60
N HIS A 792 -20.18 4.16 8.64
CA HIS A 792 -20.71 2.80 8.80
C HIS A 792 -21.36 2.59 10.17
N LYS A 793 -20.87 3.24 11.24
CA LYS A 793 -21.44 3.11 12.60
C LYS A 793 -22.89 3.62 12.67
N GLY A 794 -23.25 4.59 11.84
CA GLY A 794 -24.61 5.14 11.75
C GLY A 794 -25.61 4.26 10.99
N ALA A 795 -25.13 3.33 10.15
CA ALA A 795 -25.99 2.49 9.31
C ALA A 795 -26.49 1.20 9.98
N ILE A 796 -26.03 0.89 11.20
CA ILE A 796 -26.36 -0.35 11.96
C ILE A 796 -27.78 -0.27 12.60
N GLY A 797 -28.66 0.58 12.07
CA GLY A 797 -30.02 0.80 12.57
C GLY A 797 -31.08 -0.18 12.06
N THR A 798 -30.74 -1.18 11.24
CA THR A 798 -31.72 -2.17 10.75
C THR A 798 -31.11 -3.58 10.74
N PRO A 799 -31.29 -4.37 11.82
CA PRO A 799 -30.89 -5.77 11.85
C PRO A 799 -31.88 -6.58 11.00
N GLY A 800 -31.71 -6.55 9.67
CA GLY A 800 -32.74 -7.10 8.78
C GLY A 800 -32.40 -7.21 7.30
N ALA A 801 -31.16 -7.00 6.89
CA ALA A 801 -30.64 -7.52 5.63
C ALA A 801 -29.13 -7.61 5.75
N PRO A 802 -28.50 -8.80 5.71
CA PRO A 802 -27.08 -8.88 5.43
C PRO A 802 -26.89 -8.22 4.07
N GLY A 803 -26.34 -7.00 4.04
CA GLY A 803 -25.96 -6.36 2.80
C GLY A 803 -25.03 -7.32 2.08
N GLU A 804 -25.54 -7.88 0.98
CA GLU A 804 -24.84 -8.80 0.11
C GLU A 804 -23.52 -8.17 -0.33
N PHE A 805 -22.46 -8.45 0.40
CA PHE A 805 -21.22 -8.82 -0.27
C PHE A 805 -21.43 -10.25 -0.77
N ASN A 806 -22.29 -10.39 -1.78
CA ASN A 806 -22.35 -11.57 -2.60
C ASN A 806 -21.25 -11.37 -3.66
N PRO A 807 -20.08 -12.02 -3.54
CA PRO A 807 -19.03 -11.93 -4.56
C PRO A 807 -19.49 -12.48 -5.93
N PHE A 808 -20.71 -13.00 -6.04
CA PHE A 808 -21.33 -13.50 -7.26
C PHE A 808 -22.43 -12.58 -7.84
N ASP A 809 -22.73 -11.44 -7.22
CA ASP A 809 -23.62 -10.46 -7.84
C ASP A 809 -22.89 -9.68 -8.93
N LYS A 810 -23.22 -10.03 -10.18
CA LYS A 810 -22.80 -9.30 -11.38
C LYS A 810 -23.46 -7.92 -11.35
N LYS A 811 -22.66 -6.87 -11.13
CA LYS A 811 -23.02 -5.53 -11.60
C LYS A 811 -22.76 -5.41 -13.09
#